data_AF-A0A9W9AY30-F1
#
_entry.id   AF-A0A9W9AY30-F1
#
_cell.length_a   1.000
_cell.length_b   1.000
_cell.length_c   1.000
_cell.angle_alpha   90.00
_cell.angle_beta   90.00
_cell.angle_gamma   90.00
#
_symmetry.space_group_name_H-M   'P 1'
#
loop_
_entity.id
_entity.type
_entity.pdbx_description
1 polymer ?
#
loop_
_entity_poly.entity_id
_entity_poly.type
_entity_poly.pdbx_seq_one_letter_code
_entity_poly.pdbx_strand_id
1 'polypeptide(L)'
;MFPTESNTIYCLFLLCSIFLTSNAAIDRHSLVTRYNPTRNASNPTTPMQVGNGNFAFGADVTSLQTFLPFATMSSWGWKNDSLPPNRTIEDVYNYKGESWYNHGRLVQYDFGGDPEIEQWLTANPNRVNLGIVGLVFLDAQTDLIQNASESDLSDVHQTLDLWTGIMSSEFTYEDTTINVTTTSAQDISAITVTVTSPLLFPNTSNAFTRLGLFLDFPWGDGSQKFSAPFVGNFSSALFDNHTTTLLDHSEIQAQIKHQMVDAIFYTTVESSTKFDITRDSPIAHRYTILPHSDTNSLSLVISYNSTLPSSLPSSASLVQSSIAAWESYWMDGGFIDLITGSTDSRADELQRRIILSRYLMRVNEAGEDPPQESGLVNDGWYGKFHMEEYFWHSAHWALWSNWDLLRRSSNVYNSFLPTSLSRSQIQQGWPSGARWPKMTDPSGRSSPGEINNLLIWEQPHPLVFATYEYRAFPSLSTLEKWKDVVKATADWMAVFAWSNASTGVYDLGPPLYVVSEDTSPNVTVNPAFELAYWRFGLGLAEAWFNELGEEVPRDWTIVKNNLAPLPIQNNSTSTVYAVYEGIEPDFWTDPAYINDHPSLVGLHGWLPPTEGLDLGIAKVTMEEVWARWNFSNCWGWDFPMLAMSAARNNDTEKAIEWLLHPLFQFDDVGMPIGGVRVPTPYFPGSGALLYATAMMAQGWDGSDEKEREGGKAPGFPRTGWNVSVEGLSMAL
;
A
#
# COMPACT_ATOMS: atom_id res chain seq x y z
N MET A 1 -72.99 -33.53 -53.60
CA MET A 1 -73.43 -34.73 -52.86
C MET A 1 -73.00 -34.50 -51.41
N PHE A 2 -73.99 -34.46 -50.50
CA PHE A 2 -74.05 -34.36 -49.02
C PHE A 2 -72.78 -34.53 -48.12
N PRO A 3 -72.82 -34.10 -46.83
CA PRO A 3 -72.00 -33.02 -46.26
C PRO A 3 -71.24 -33.39 -44.95
N THR A 4 -70.74 -32.34 -44.27
CA THR A 4 -70.46 -32.17 -42.81
C THR A 4 -69.37 -33.01 -42.13
N GLU A 5 -68.41 -32.34 -41.50
CA GLU A 5 -68.38 -32.19 -40.03
C GLU A 5 -67.34 -31.14 -39.57
N SER A 6 -67.71 -30.44 -38.50
CA SER A 6 -66.99 -29.34 -37.85
C SER A 6 -66.11 -29.91 -36.74
N ASN A 7 -64.83 -29.56 -36.67
CA ASN A 7 -64.02 -29.80 -35.48
C ASN A 7 -63.20 -28.57 -35.09
N THR A 8 -63.57 -28.06 -33.93
CA THR A 8 -62.98 -27.00 -33.12
C THR A 8 -61.53 -27.33 -32.78
N ILE A 9 -60.58 -26.49 -33.18
CA ILE A 9 -59.17 -26.58 -32.75
C ILE A 9 -58.97 -25.65 -31.55
N TYR A 10 -58.63 -26.24 -30.41
CA TYR A 10 -58.14 -25.54 -29.23
C TYR A 10 -56.72 -25.02 -29.49
N CYS A 11 -56.53 -23.70 -29.51
CA CYS A 11 -55.21 -23.08 -29.41
C CYS A 11 -54.77 -23.07 -27.94
N LEU A 12 -53.84 -23.96 -27.56
CA LEU A 12 -53.08 -23.86 -26.33
C LEU A 12 -51.97 -22.81 -26.53
N PHE A 13 -52.10 -21.64 -25.91
CA PHE A 13 -51.00 -20.70 -25.73
C PHE A 13 -50.06 -21.24 -24.64
N LEU A 14 -48.88 -21.75 -25.03
CA LEU A 14 -47.80 -22.05 -24.10
C LEU A 14 -47.09 -20.73 -23.76
N LEU A 15 -47.31 -20.21 -22.56
CA LEU A 15 -46.49 -19.16 -21.95
C LEU A 15 -45.13 -19.78 -21.59
N CYS A 16 -44.15 -19.65 -22.49
CA CYS A 16 -42.75 -19.78 -22.12
C CYS A 16 -42.33 -18.47 -21.41
N SER A 17 -42.42 -18.47 -20.08
CA SER A 17 -41.76 -17.48 -19.24
C SER A 17 -40.25 -17.68 -19.36
N ILE A 18 -39.62 -16.93 -20.26
CA ILE A 18 -38.17 -16.75 -20.26
C ILE A 18 -37.86 -15.90 -19.03
N PHE A 19 -37.46 -16.55 -17.93
CA PHE A 19 -36.77 -15.87 -16.84
C PHE A 19 -35.37 -15.48 -17.36
N LEU A 20 -35.30 -14.35 -18.06
CA LEU A 20 -34.06 -13.58 -18.14
C LEU A 20 -33.85 -13.05 -16.72
N THR A 21 -33.01 -13.72 -15.94
CA THR A 21 -32.41 -13.13 -14.75
C THR A 21 -31.52 -12.00 -15.25
N SER A 22 -32.08 -10.79 -15.37
CA SER A 22 -31.25 -9.59 -15.35
C SER A 22 -30.63 -9.57 -13.96
N ASN A 23 -29.33 -9.89 -13.85
CA ASN A 23 -28.60 -9.57 -12.62
C ASN A 23 -28.72 -8.06 -12.47
N ALA A 24 -29.42 -7.63 -11.41
CA ALA A 24 -29.48 -6.23 -11.05
C ALA A 24 -28.05 -5.76 -10.77
N ALA A 25 -27.74 -4.51 -11.13
CA ALA A 25 -26.47 -3.91 -10.76
C ALA A 25 -26.27 -3.95 -9.24
N ILE A 26 -25.04 -4.14 -8.78
CA ILE A 26 -24.70 -4.18 -7.36
C ILE A 26 -25.06 -2.82 -6.73
N ASP A 27 -25.75 -2.84 -5.59
CA ASP A 27 -26.01 -1.63 -4.79
C ASP A 27 -24.74 -1.26 -4.00
N ARG A 28 -23.80 -0.62 -4.70
CA ARG A 28 -22.49 -0.26 -4.15
C ARG A 28 -22.60 0.73 -2.99
N HIS A 29 -23.53 1.69 -3.07
CA HIS A 29 -23.72 2.67 -2.00
C HIS A 29 -24.16 1.98 -0.70
N SER A 30 -25.17 1.10 -0.76
CA SER A 30 -25.61 0.38 0.45
C SER A 30 -24.52 -0.53 1.02
N LEU A 31 -23.70 -1.16 0.17
CA LEU A 31 -22.64 -2.05 0.63
C LEU A 31 -21.45 -1.29 1.22
N VAL A 32 -21.06 -0.15 0.64
CA VAL A 32 -19.97 0.68 1.17
C VAL A 32 -20.39 1.30 2.52
N THR A 33 -21.54 1.97 2.56
CA THR A 33 -21.98 2.71 3.76
C THR A 33 -22.31 1.81 4.96
N ARG A 34 -22.61 0.53 4.72
CA ARG A 34 -22.76 -0.51 5.76
C ARG A 34 -21.52 -0.63 6.65
N TYR A 35 -20.33 -0.35 6.11
CA TYR A 35 -19.06 -0.50 6.81
C TYR A 35 -18.40 0.82 7.20
N ASN A 36 -19.15 1.93 7.20
CA ASN A 36 -18.66 3.23 7.69
C ASN A 36 -18.10 3.07 9.13
N PRO A 37 -16.79 3.29 9.35
CA PRO A 37 -16.19 3.11 10.66
C PRO A 37 -16.70 4.15 11.67
N THR A 38 -16.87 3.72 12.92
CA THR A 38 -17.30 4.60 14.01
C THR A 38 -16.47 4.38 15.27
N ARG A 39 -16.19 5.45 16.02
CA ARG A 39 -15.48 5.40 17.32
C ARG A 39 -16.17 6.26 18.37
N ASN A 40 -16.04 5.87 19.63
CA ASN A 40 -16.49 6.63 20.81
C ASN A 40 -15.35 6.95 21.80
N ALA A 41 -14.15 6.49 21.50
CA ALA A 41 -12.90 6.82 22.19
C ALA A 41 -11.74 6.67 21.19
N SER A 42 -10.63 7.37 21.43
CA SER A 42 -9.45 7.25 20.58
C SER A 42 -8.87 5.85 20.65
N ASN A 43 -8.41 5.35 19.51
CA ASN A 43 -7.48 4.24 19.48
C ASN A 43 -6.05 4.80 19.59
N PRO A 44 -5.22 4.37 20.56
CA PRO A 44 -3.87 4.92 20.74
C PRO A 44 -2.87 4.45 19.68
N THR A 45 -3.24 3.50 18.82
CA THR A 45 -2.34 2.87 17.84
C THR A 45 -2.68 3.24 16.40
N THR A 46 -3.96 3.36 16.05
CA THR A 46 -4.38 3.63 14.66
C THR A 46 -5.30 4.85 14.54
N PRO A 47 -5.04 5.77 13.59
CA PRO A 47 -5.93 6.89 13.33
C PRO A 47 -7.13 6.47 12.49
N MET A 48 -8.21 7.27 12.54
CA MET A 48 -9.15 7.36 11.43
C MET A 48 -8.59 8.38 10.42
N GLN A 49 -8.66 8.08 9.11
CA GLN A 49 -7.99 8.90 8.08
C GLN A 49 -8.91 9.39 6.98
N VAL A 50 -8.61 10.60 6.50
CA VAL A 50 -9.04 11.12 5.20
C VAL A 50 -7.80 11.41 4.34
N GLY A 51 -7.92 11.26 3.03
CA GLY A 51 -6.79 11.50 2.12
C GLY A 51 -7.13 11.29 0.65
N ASN A 52 -6.10 11.37 -0.20
CA ASN A 52 -6.23 11.32 -1.66
C ASN A 52 -5.15 10.45 -2.36
N GLY A 53 -4.35 9.72 -1.57
CA GLY A 53 -3.25 8.88 -2.06
C GLY A 53 -1.90 9.58 -2.10
N ASN A 54 -1.87 10.89 -2.32
CA ASN A 54 -0.65 11.72 -2.21
C ASN A 54 -0.53 12.44 -0.86
N PHE A 55 -1.60 12.46 -0.08
CA PHE A 55 -1.70 13.12 1.20
C PHE A 55 -2.73 12.40 2.07
N ALA A 56 -2.41 12.24 3.35
CA ALA A 56 -3.32 11.70 4.34
C ALA A 56 -3.23 12.48 5.66
N PHE A 57 -4.38 12.64 6.29
CA PHE A 57 -4.54 13.26 7.60
C PHE A 57 -5.13 12.22 8.57
N GLY A 58 -4.37 11.86 9.60
CA GLY A 58 -4.82 10.96 10.66
C GLY A 58 -5.38 11.71 11.85
N ALA A 59 -6.52 11.25 12.37
CA ALA A 59 -7.22 11.89 13.47
C ALA A 59 -7.52 10.93 14.63
N ASP A 60 -7.61 11.54 15.82
CA ASP A 60 -8.26 10.98 17.01
C ASP A 60 -9.78 11.21 16.97
N VAL A 61 -10.51 10.87 18.05
CA VAL A 61 -12.00 10.98 18.08
C VAL A 61 -12.56 12.38 17.90
N THR A 62 -11.73 13.43 17.92
CA THR A 62 -12.17 14.80 17.61
C THR A 62 -12.27 15.09 16.12
N SER A 63 -11.95 14.12 15.25
CA SER A 63 -11.75 14.31 13.80
C SER A 63 -10.58 15.26 13.47
N LEU A 64 -9.69 15.47 14.45
CA LEU A 64 -8.46 16.26 14.41
C LEU A 64 -7.35 15.51 15.19
N GLN A 65 -6.20 16.15 15.43
CA GLN A 65 -5.06 15.63 16.20
C GLN A 65 -4.98 16.35 17.56
N THR A 66 -6.09 16.36 18.30
CA THR A 66 -6.25 17.14 19.55
C THR A 66 -5.54 16.48 20.74
N PHE A 67 -5.70 15.18 20.91
CA PHE A 67 -5.17 14.39 22.03
C PHE A 67 -4.08 13.42 21.61
N LEU A 68 -4.13 12.92 20.36
CA LEU A 68 -3.10 12.04 19.81
C LEU A 68 -2.44 12.70 18.59
N PRO A 69 -1.12 12.87 18.58
CA PRO A 69 -0.40 13.55 17.50
C PRO A 69 -0.14 12.60 16.32
N PHE A 70 -1.20 12.00 15.78
CA PHE A 70 -1.13 11.23 14.54
C PHE A 70 -0.54 12.08 13.43
N ALA A 71 0.07 11.45 12.42
CA ALA A 71 0.80 12.19 11.42
C ALA A 71 -0.12 12.81 10.35
N THR A 72 0.33 13.94 9.80
CA THR A 72 -0.11 14.44 8.49
C THR A 72 1.01 14.20 7.51
N MET A 73 0.84 13.24 6.59
CA MET A 73 1.90 12.76 5.72
C MET A 73 1.56 13.01 4.25
N SER A 74 2.58 13.08 3.40
CA SER A 74 2.41 13.14 1.95
C SER A 74 3.44 12.28 1.22
N SER A 75 3.14 11.96 -0.04
CA SER A 75 4.07 11.24 -0.92
C SER A 75 5.37 12.03 -1.18
N TRP A 76 5.27 13.37 -1.18
CA TRP A 76 6.33 14.31 -1.52
C TRP A 76 7.09 14.91 -0.31
N GLY A 77 6.62 14.68 0.92
CA GLY A 77 7.17 15.26 2.15
C GLY A 77 8.46 14.60 2.62
N TRP A 78 9.58 14.89 1.93
CA TRP A 78 10.91 14.31 2.21
C TRP A 78 11.89 15.35 2.74
N LYS A 79 12.82 14.89 3.59
CA LYS A 79 13.89 15.70 4.16
C LYS A 79 15.25 15.00 4.03
N ASN A 80 16.28 15.80 3.78
CA ASN A 80 17.67 15.39 3.96
C ASN A 80 18.20 15.79 5.36
N ASP A 81 18.83 14.87 6.06
CA ASP A 81 19.55 15.08 7.31
C ASP A 81 20.96 15.62 7.09
N SER A 82 21.43 16.36 8.09
CA SER A 82 22.86 16.71 8.20
C SER A 82 23.72 15.44 8.22
N LEU A 83 24.93 15.55 7.68
CA LEU A 83 25.91 14.45 7.74
C LEU A 83 26.27 14.10 9.19
N PRO A 84 26.66 12.84 9.47
CA PRO A 84 27.13 12.45 10.79
C PRO A 84 28.34 13.31 11.24
N PRO A 85 28.55 13.48 12.57
CA PRO A 85 29.69 14.24 13.08
C PRO A 85 31.01 13.77 12.50
N ASN A 86 31.88 14.72 12.13
CA ASN A 86 33.20 14.47 11.52
C ASN A 86 33.17 13.78 10.13
N ARG A 87 32.03 13.77 9.45
CA ARG A 87 31.90 13.28 8.07
C ARG A 87 31.74 14.41 7.06
N THR A 88 32.11 14.11 5.83
CA THR A 88 32.05 14.99 4.67
C THR A 88 31.26 14.35 3.55
N ILE A 89 30.81 15.16 2.58
CA ILE A 89 30.15 14.63 1.38
C ILE A 89 31.08 13.71 0.56
N GLU A 90 32.39 13.90 0.66
CA GLU A 90 33.38 13.05 0.01
C GLU A 90 33.39 11.64 0.60
N ASP A 91 33.14 11.49 1.91
CA ASP A 91 32.97 10.16 2.53
C ASP A 91 31.76 9.42 1.97
N VAL A 92 30.67 10.16 1.67
CA VAL A 92 29.48 9.60 1.02
C VAL A 92 29.79 9.16 -0.41
N TYR A 93 30.47 9.97 -1.21
CA TYR A 93 30.84 9.61 -2.59
C TYR A 93 31.83 8.44 -2.66
N ASN A 94 32.67 8.30 -1.64
CA ASN A 94 33.64 7.22 -1.52
C ASN A 94 33.09 5.95 -0.85
N TYR A 95 31.83 5.97 -0.40
CA TYR A 95 31.17 4.74 0.04
C TYR A 95 31.01 3.78 -1.15
N LYS A 96 31.52 2.55 -0.99
CA LYS A 96 31.48 1.47 -1.98
C LYS A 96 31.03 0.13 -1.40
N GLY A 97 30.78 0.07 -0.09
CA GLY A 97 30.55 -1.19 0.63
C GLY A 97 31.67 -2.21 0.43
N GLU A 98 31.30 -3.48 0.28
CA GLU A 98 32.20 -4.63 0.12
C GLU A 98 32.12 -5.27 -1.27
N SER A 99 33.12 -6.08 -1.61
CA SER A 99 33.11 -6.91 -2.83
C SER A 99 33.05 -8.39 -2.49
N TRP A 100 31.99 -9.08 -2.92
CA TRP A 100 31.80 -10.50 -2.70
C TRP A 100 31.88 -11.27 -4.03
N TYR A 101 32.26 -12.55 -3.98
CA TYR A 101 32.26 -13.39 -5.18
C TYR A 101 30.84 -13.74 -5.58
N ASN A 102 30.45 -13.39 -6.80
CA ASN A 102 29.24 -13.84 -7.45
C ASN A 102 29.65 -14.45 -8.80
N HIS A 103 29.29 -15.71 -9.05
CA HIS A 103 29.53 -16.36 -10.34
C HIS A 103 30.99 -16.24 -10.84
N GLY A 104 31.95 -16.49 -9.94
CA GLY A 104 33.38 -16.53 -10.26
C GLY A 104 34.06 -15.17 -10.44
N ARG A 105 33.37 -14.06 -10.19
CA ARG A 105 33.94 -12.69 -10.20
C ARG A 105 33.58 -11.92 -8.93
N LEU A 106 34.38 -10.91 -8.60
CA LEU A 106 34.02 -9.96 -7.56
C LEU A 106 32.92 -9.02 -8.07
N VAL A 107 31.91 -8.80 -7.24
CA VAL A 107 30.82 -7.84 -7.43
C VAL A 107 30.77 -6.94 -6.22
N GLN A 108 30.70 -5.63 -6.45
CA GLN A 108 30.59 -4.63 -5.39
C GLN A 108 29.13 -4.50 -4.93
N TYR A 109 28.90 -4.53 -3.62
CA TYR A 109 27.60 -4.38 -2.98
C TYR A 109 27.67 -3.29 -1.91
N ASP A 110 26.61 -2.50 -1.79
CA ASP A 110 26.56 -1.37 -0.85
C ASP A 110 26.16 -1.86 0.55
N PHE A 111 27.04 -2.62 1.21
CA PHE A 111 26.95 -2.97 2.63
C PHE A 111 28.36 -3.26 3.18
N GLY A 112 28.52 -3.27 4.50
CA GLY A 112 29.78 -3.60 5.16
C GLY A 112 30.86 -2.51 5.04
N GLY A 113 30.45 -1.29 4.68
CA GLY A 113 31.35 -0.14 4.58
C GLY A 113 31.52 0.60 5.91
N ASP A 114 31.78 1.91 5.84
CA ASP A 114 31.78 2.76 7.03
C ASP A 114 30.38 2.79 7.66
N PRO A 115 30.20 2.36 8.93
CA PRO A 115 28.88 2.13 9.51
C PRO A 115 28.09 3.43 9.72
N GLU A 116 28.74 4.57 9.94
CA GLU A 116 28.05 5.85 10.13
C GLU A 116 27.52 6.39 8.80
N ILE A 117 28.32 6.25 7.74
CA ILE A 117 27.90 6.62 6.38
C ILE A 117 26.83 5.66 5.87
N GLU A 118 26.98 4.37 6.12
CA GLU A 118 26.01 3.34 5.75
C GLU A 118 24.65 3.62 6.40
N GLN A 119 24.62 3.86 7.71
CA GLN A 119 23.40 4.19 8.43
C GLN A 119 22.75 5.48 7.91
N TRP A 120 23.55 6.52 7.67
CA TRP A 120 23.04 7.77 7.10
C TRP A 120 22.47 7.57 5.70
N LEU A 121 23.18 6.85 4.82
CA LEU A 121 22.70 6.51 3.47
C LEU A 121 21.46 5.60 3.49
N THR A 122 21.29 4.79 4.52
CA THR A 122 20.11 3.93 4.68
C THR A 122 18.89 4.78 5.03
N ALA A 123 19.05 5.71 5.97
CA ALA A 123 17.98 6.53 6.52
C ALA A 123 17.66 7.80 5.70
N ASN A 124 18.61 8.32 4.91
CA ASN A 124 18.49 9.60 4.22
C ASN A 124 18.18 9.42 2.71
N PRO A 125 17.29 10.21 2.09
CA PRO A 125 16.26 11.05 2.74
C PRO A 125 15.25 10.19 3.51
N ASN A 126 14.55 10.82 4.45
CA ASN A 126 13.42 10.25 5.19
C ASN A 126 12.16 11.11 5.02
N ARG A 127 11.00 10.52 5.28
CA ARG A 127 9.72 11.22 5.28
C ARG A 127 9.49 11.99 6.57
N VAL A 128 8.62 13.00 6.50
CA VAL A 128 8.33 13.87 7.64
C VAL A 128 6.83 14.09 7.83
N ASN A 129 6.43 14.20 9.09
CA ASN A 129 5.13 14.75 9.47
C ASN A 129 5.12 16.25 9.18
N LEU A 130 4.17 16.70 8.36
CA LEU A 130 4.06 18.08 7.89
C LEU A 130 3.53 19.05 8.96
N GLY A 131 2.99 18.52 10.05
CA GLY A 131 2.40 19.26 11.16
C GLY A 131 1.06 18.66 11.58
N ILE A 132 0.57 19.10 12.72
CA ILE A 132 -0.71 18.64 13.29
C ILE A 132 -1.69 19.81 13.46
N VAL A 133 -2.98 19.49 13.35
CA VAL A 133 -4.11 20.40 13.55
C VAL A 133 -4.99 19.81 14.63
N GLY A 134 -5.22 20.55 15.72
CA GLY A 134 -6.06 20.09 16.83
C GLY A 134 -6.90 21.21 17.44
N LEU A 135 -7.81 20.86 18.36
CA LEU A 135 -8.58 21.85 19.10
C LEU A 135 -7.75 22.46 20.22
N VAL A 136 -7.95 23.75 20.47
CA VAL A 136 -7.48 24.39 21.69
C VAL A 136 -8.68 24.81 22.53
N PHE A 137 -8.63 24.48 23.81
CA PHE A 137 -9.66 24.83 24.79
C PHE A 137 -9.12 25.98 25.65
N LEU A 138 -9.94 27.00 25.88
CA LEU A 138 -9.55 28.18 26.65
C LEU A 138 -10.45 28.36 27.86
N ASP A 139 -9.85 28.94 28.89
CA ASP A 139 -10.51 29.24 30.14
C ASP A 139 -11.51 30.39 29.99
N ALA A 140 -12.72 30.17 30.49
CA ALA A 140 -13.84 31.10 30.34
C ALA A 140 -13.61 32.46 31.01
N GLN A 141 -12.67 32.56 31.96
CA GLN A 141 -12.42 33.77 32.75
C GLN A 141 -11.07 34.41 32.46
N THR A 142 -10.08 33.65 31.99
CA THR A 142 -8.69 34.11 31.86
C THR A 142 -8.15 34.09 30.43
N ASP A 143 -8.88 33.53 29.46
CA ASP A 143 -8.43 33.37 28.06
C ASP A 143 -7.12 32.56 27.92
N LEU A 144 -6.72 31.86 28.99
CA LEU A 144 -5.55 31.00 28.99
C LEU A 144 -5.91 29.63 28.41
N ILE A 145 -4.98 29.05 27.66
CA ILE A 145 -5.09 27.67 27.17
C ILE A 145 -5.25 26.73 28.35
N GLN A 146 -6.33 25.94 28.35
CA GLN A 146 -6.56 24.86 29.29
C GLN A 146 -5.92 23.56 28.79
N ASN A 147 -5.43 22.77 29.74
CA ASN A 147 -4.94 21.42 29.47
C ASN A 147 -6.11 20.44 29.48
N ALA A 148 -6.96 20.49 28.46
CA ALA A 148 -8.05 19.55 28.27
C ALA A 148 -7.50 18.18 27.85
N SER A 149 -8.15 17.12 28.32
CA SER A 149 -7.88 15.74 28.01
C SER A 149 -9.10 15.07 27.38
N GLU A 150 -8.93 13.93 26.73
CA GLU A 150 -10.05 13.19 26.16
C GLU A 150 -11.09 12.80 27.21
N SER A 151 -10.67 12.56 28.46
CA SER A 151 -11.60 12.24 29.57
C SER A 151 -12.48 13.40 30.02
N ASP A 152 -12.20 14.63 29.56
CA ASP A 152 -13.05 15.79 29.81
C ASP A 152 -14.23 15.86 28.81
N LEU A 153 -14.27 14.97 27.82
CA LEU A 153 -15.34 14.87 26.84
C LEU A 153 -16.42 13.88 27.29
N SER A 154 -17.68 14.17 26.97
CA SER A 154 -18.79 13.22 27.03
C SER A 154 -19.48 13.08 25.68
N ASP A 155 -20.35 12.07 25.54
CA ASP A 155 -21.19 11.84 24.35
C ASP A 155 -20.40 11.77 23.04
N VAL A 156 -19.19 11.22 23.10
CA VAL A 156 -18.26 11.16 21.97
C VAL A 156 -18.77 10.19 20.91
N HIS A 157 -18.91 10.71 19.68
CA HIS A 157 -19.26 9.93 18.51
C HIS A 157 -18.49 10.45 17.28
N GLN A 158 -17.62 9.61 16.72
CA GLN A 158 -16.91 9.84 15.47
C GLN A 158 -17.40 8.85 14.41
N THR A 159 -17.60 9.32 13.19
CA THR A 159 -17.92 8.50 12.01
C THR A 159 -17.09 8.94 10.80
N LEU A 160 -16.59 7.98 10.02
CA LEU A 160 -16.06 8.22 8.68
C LEU A 160 -17.05 7.68 7.65
N ASP A 161 -17.54 8.57 6.79
CA ASP A 161 -18.33 8.18 5.63
C ASP A 161 -17.42 7.80 4.46
N LEU A 162 -17.28 6.51 4.22
CA LEU A 162 -16.44 5.95 3.17
C LEU A 162 -16.91 6.36 1.77
N TRP A 163 -18.22 6.64 1.60
CA TRP A 163 -18.80 7.00 0.31
C TRP A 163 -18.41 8.40 -0.14
N THR A 164 -18.22 9.32 0.82
CA THR A 164 -17.93 10.75 0.54
C THR A 164 -16.53 11.18 0.96
N GLY A 165 -15.85 10.39 1.79
CA GLY A 165 -14.55 10.72 2.38
C GLY A 165 -14.63 11.81 3.46
N ILE A 166 -15.79 11.96 4.11
CA ILE A 166 -16.04 12.96 5.14
C ILE A 166 -15.98 12.29 6.51
N MET A 167 -15.13 12.81 7.39
CA MET A 167 -15.00 12.38 8.78
C MET A 167 -15.68 13.41 9.68
N SER A 168 -16.53 12.96 10.60
CA SER A 168 -17.31 13.82 11.48
C SER A 168 -17.25 13.35 12.92
N SER A 169 -17.18 14.29 13.85
CA SER A 169 -17.26 14.05 15.29
C SER A 169 -18.28 14.97 15.96
N GLU A 170 -19.03 14.41 16.90
CA GLU A 170 -19.86 15.12 17.86
C GLU A 170 -19.44 14.71 19.27
N PHE A 171 -19.27 15.69 20.16
CA PHE A 171 -18.96 15.45 21.57
C PHE A 171 -19.32 16.68 22.41
N THR A 172 -19.37 16.51 23.73
CA THR A 172 -19.70 17.58 24.68
C THR A 172 -18.48 17.90 25.54
N TYR A 173 -18.19 19.19 25.71
CA TYR A 173 -17.19 19.71 26.65
C TYR A 173 -17.86 20.79 27.51
N GLU A 174 -17.78 20.65 28.84
CA GLU A 174 -18.46 21.52 29.82
C GLU A 174 -19.92 21.87 29.43
N ASP A 175 -20.73 20.82 29.28
CA ASP A 175 -22.17 20.92 28.94
C ASP A 175 -22.46 21.60 27.58
N THR A 176 -21.45 21.79 26.73
CA THR A 176 -21.61 22.41 25.42
C THR A 176 -21.15 21.48 24.30
N THR A 177 -22.03 21.25 23.33
CA THR A 177 -21.74 20.40 22.17
C THR A 177 -20.76 21.07 21.21
N ILE A 178 -19.84 20.28 20.68
CA ILE A 178 -18.89 20.61 19.63
C ILE A 178 -19.10 19.61 18.50
N ASN A 179 -19.24 20.14 17.29
CA ASN A 179 -19.27 19.34 16.06
C ASN A 179 -18.04 19.69 15.24
N VAL A 180 -17.34 18.68 14.74
CA VAL A 180 -16.18 18.83 13.86
C VAL A 180 -16.37 17.99 12.62
N THR A 181 -16.18 18.58 11.45
CA THR A 181 -16.09 17.83 10.19
C THR A 181 -14.75 18.09 9.53
N THR A 182 -14.09 17.02 9.10
CA THR A 182 -12.81 17.07 8.39
C THR A 182 -12.92 16.32 7.07
N THR A 183 -12.41 16.92 5.99
CA THR A 183 -12.47 16.35 4.64
C THR A 183 -11.17 16.63 3.90
N SER A 184 -10.67 15.65 3.14
CA SER A 184 -9.45 15.84 2.34
C SER A 184 -9.77 16.21 0.90
N ALA A 185 -9.08 17.26 0.43
CA ALA A 185 -9.08 17.66 -0.96
C ALA A 185 -8.53 16.54 -1.85
N GLN A 186 -9.06 16.38 -3.07
CA GLN A 186 -8.67 15.26 -3.93
C GLN A 186 -7.54 15.60 -4.92
N ASP A 187 -7.29 16.89 -5.17
CA ASP A 187 -6.28 17.36 -6.14
C ASP A 187 -5.08 18.07 -5.50
N ILE A 188 -5.16 18.40 -4.21
CA ILE A 188 -4.10 19.10 -3.46
C ILE A 188 -3.92 18.49 -2.08
N SER A 189 -2.75 18.68 -1.47
CA SER A 189 -2.47 18.29 -0.08
C SER A 189 -3.12 19.26 0.90
N ALA A 190 -4.44 19.17 1.06
CA ALA A 190 -5.20 20.02 1.96
C ALA A 190 -6.35 19.29 2.64
N ILE A 191 -6.71 19.79 3.82
CA ILE A 191 -7.96 19.45 4.50
C ILE A 191 -8.86 20.68 4.61
N THR A 192 -10.15 20.44 4.64
CA THR A 192 -11.13 21.39 5.16
C THR A 192 -11.52 20.93 6.56
N VAL A 193 -11.52 21.84 7.52
CA VAL A 193 -12.00 21.64 8.89
C VAL A 193 -13.13 22.61 9.14
N THR A 194 -14.26 22.11 9.64
CA THR A 194 -15.36 22.97 10.11
C THR A 194 -15.71 22.59 11.53
N VAL A 195 -15.60 23.56 12.45
CA VAL A 195 -15.97 23.43 13.86
C VAL A 195 -17.23 24.25 14.10
N THR A 196 -18.27 23.64 14.68
CA THR A 196 -19.48 24.33 15.10
C THR A 196 -19.70 24.15 16.59
N SER A 197 -19.72 25.23 17.35
CA SER A 197 -19.99 25.24 18.79
C SER A 197 -20.29 26.65 19.30
N PRO A 198 -21.18 26.81 20.30
CA PRO A 198 -21.29 28.04 21.09
C PRO A 198 -20.00 28.44 21.82
N LEU A 199 -19.02 27.54 21.97
CA LEU A 199 -17.73 27.86 22.61
C LEU A 199 -16.81 28.72 21.73
N LEU A 200 -17.07 28.77 20.42
CA LEU A 200 -16.36 29.66 19.49
C LEU A 200 -16.72 31.14 19.72
N PHE A 201 -17.89 31.39 20.32
CA PHE A 201 -18.32 32.72 20.73
C PHE A 201 -19.30 32.64 21.92
N PRO A 202 -18.88 32.95 23.14
CA PRO A 202 -19.80 32.89 24.27
C PRO A 202 -20.84 34.03 24.19
N ASN A 203 -22.13 33.67 24.14
CA ASN A 203 -23.27 34.58 24.05
C ASN A 203 -23.52 35.45 25.31
N THR A 204 -22.53 35.65 26.18
CA THR A 204 -22.63 36.43 27.41
C THR A 204 -21.66 37.60 27.39
N SER A 205 -22.16 38.79 27.74
CA SER A 205 -21.33 39.97 27.93
C SER A 205 -20.26 39.70 28.99
N ASN A 206 -18.98 39.86 28.61
CA ASN A 206 -17.75 39.58 29.38
C ASN A 206 -17.23 38.12 29.40
N ALA A 207 -17.62 37.26 28.46
CA ALA A 207 -17.01 35.94 28.33
C ALA A 207 -15.99 35.88 27.18
N PHE A 208 -14.88 35.18 27.39
CA PHE A 208 -13.82 34.97 26.40
C PHE A 208 -14.13 33.78 25.50
N THR A 209 -13.65 33.81 24.24
CA THR A 209 -13.64 32.65 23.35
C THR A 209 -13.07 31.45 24.07
N ARG A 210 -13.75 30.30 23.99
CA ARG A 210 -13.41 29.10 24.76
C ARG A 210 -12.89 27.95 23.91
N LEU A 211 -12.97 28.08 22.60
CA LEU A 211 -12.60 27.07 21.64
C LEU A 211 -11.92 27.72 20.43
N GLY A 212 -10.88 27.06 19.93
CA GLY A 212 -10.23 27.40 18.68
C GLY A 212 -9.51 26.20 18.10
N LEU A 213 -8.57 26.45 17.20
CA LEU A 213 -7.69 25.44 16.63
C LEU A 213 -6.23 25.77 16.96
N PHE A 214 -5.36 24.77 16.93
CA PHE A 214 -3.92 24.97 16.93
C PHE A 214 -3.28 24.28 15.73
N LEU A 215 -2.14 24.81 15.32
CA LEU A 215 -1.17 24.17 14.43
C LEU A 215 0.12 23.92 15.23
N ASP A 216 0.68 22.72 15.17
CA ASP A 216 1.99 22.42 15.78
C ASP A 216 2.88 21.64 14.81
N PHE A 217 4.19 21.82 14.91
CA PHE A 217 5.15 21.33 13.93
C PHE A 217 6.26 20.53 14.60
N PRO A 218 6.45 19.24 14.26
CA PRO A 218 7.44 18.39 14.90
C PRO A 218 8.83 18.50 14.27
N TRP A 219 9.84 18.07 15.02
CA TRP A 219 11.16 17.75 14.47
C TRP A 219 11.18 16.30 13.99
N GLY A 220 11.63 16.06 12.76
CA GLY A 220 11.92 14.72 12.24
C GLY A 220 13.42 14.44 12.30
N ASP A 221 13.86 13.54 13.20
CA ASP A 221 15.28 13.20 13.34
C ASP A 221 15.79 12.19 12.31
N GLY A 222 14.88 11.54 11.58
CA GLY A 222 15.19 10.59 10.50
C GLY A 222 15.96 9.33 10.92
N SER A 223 16.28 9.18 12.20
CA SER A 223 17.25 8.19 12.69
C SER A 223 16.62 6.84 13.01
N GLN A 224 15.32 6.83 13.27
CA GLN A 224 14.58 5.64 13.66
C GLN A 224 14.14 4.85 12.44
N LYS A 225 14.40 3.54 12.48
CA LYS A 225 13.91 2.59 11.49
C LYS A 225 12.37 2.61 11.41
N PHE A 226 11.71 2.71 12.57
CA PHE A 226 10.26 2.79 12.68
C PHE A 226 9.87 3.96 13.58
N SER A 227 8.92 4.78 13.13
CA SER A 227 8.28 5.84 13.93
C SER A 227 6.78 5.61 13.96
N ALA A 228 6.31 4.82 14.92
CA ALA A 228 4.91 4.45 15.07
C ALA A 228 4.51 4.42 16.57
N PRO A 229 3.27 4.80 16.92
CA PRO A 229 2.18 5.24 16.05
C PRO A 229 2.30 6.72 15.61
N PHE A 230 3.27 7.46 16.15
CA PHE A 230 3.45 8.89 15.90
C PHE A 230 4.75 9.16 15.14
N VAL A 231 4.71 10.17 14.26
CA VAL A 231 5.86 10.60 13.46
C VAL A 231 6.27 12.01 13.88
N GLY A 232 7.55 12.15 14.19
CA GLY A 232 8.15 13.41 14.63
C GLY A 232 8.05 13.64 16.14
N ASN A 233 8.83 14.60 16.64
CA ASN A 233 8.95 14.91 18.06
C ASN A 233 8.63 16.39 18.33
N PHE A 234 7.69 16.63 19.24
CA PHE A 234 7.19 17.96 19.63
C PHE A 234 7.84 18.49 20.93
N SER A 235 8.86 17.82 21.44
CA SER A 235 9.54 18.20 22.68
C SER A 235 10.20 19.57 22.56
N SER A 236 10.03 20.41 23.58
CA SER A 236 10.69 21.71 23.68
C SER A 236 12.22 21.63 23.70
N ALA A 237 12.79 20.46 24.00
CA ALA A 237 14.23 20.22 23.94
C ALA A 237 14.79 20.22 22.51
N LEU A 238 13.93 20.15 21.48
CA LEU A 238 14.31 20.07 20.07
C LEU A 238 13.94 21.32 19.27
N PHE A 239 13.41 22.36 19.91
CA PHE A 239 13.00 23.59 19.21
C PHE A 239 14.16 24.26 18.45
N ASP A 240 15.39 24.15 18.96
CA ASP A 240 16.57 24.71 18.27
C ASP A 240 16.99 23.92 17.00
N ASN A 241 16.39 22.75 16.74
CA ASN A 241 16.75 21.90 15.58
C ASN A 241 16.00 22.29 14.30
N HIS A 242 14.88 23.01 14.41
CA HIS A 242 14.10 23.47 13.26
C HIS A 242 13.54 24.87 13.49
N THR A 243 12.95 25.45 12.47
CA THR A 243 12.34 26.78 12.59
C THR A 243 10.95 26.79 11.97
N THR A 244 10.02 27.45 12.64
CA THR A 244 8.78 27.91 12.01
C THR A 244 8.80 29.42 11.88
N THR A 245 8.07 30.00 10.94
CA THR A 245 7.92 31.46 10.79
C THR A 245 6.54 31.77 10.25
N LEU A 246 5.77 32.59 10.96
CA LEU A 246 4.54 33.15 10.44
C LEU A 246 4.92 34.24 9.43
N LEU A 247 4.53 34.04 8.18
CA LEU A 247 4.76 34.96 7.07
C LEU A 247 3.61 35.98 7.00
N ASP A 248 3.24 36.37 5.79
CA ASP A 248 2.08 37.21 5.54
C ASP A 248 0.82 36.55 6.10
N HIS A 249 0.05 37.34 6.84
CA HIS A 249 -1.26 36.96 7.33
C HIS A 249 -2.22 38.15 7.24
N SER A 250 -3.48 37.83 7.12
CA SER A 250 -4.62 38.72 7.15
C SER A 250 -5.69 38.09 8.03
N GLU A 251 -6.82 38.76 8.23
CA GLU A 251 -7.94 38.21 8.99
C GLU A 251 -8.57 36.96 8.35
N ILE A 252 -8.18 36.56 7.13
CA ILE A 252 -8.76 35.41 6.40
C ILE A 252 -7.73 34.44 5.84
N GLN A 253 -6.44 34.72 6.00
CA GLN A 253 -5.37 33.90 5.46
C GLN A 253 -4.13 34.01 6.35
N ALA A 254 -3.42 32.90 6.55
CA ALA A 254 -2.12 32.89 7.20
C ALA A 254 -1.20 31.86 6.56
N GLN A 255 0.10 32.15 6.53
CA GLN A 255 1.10 31.24 5.96
C GLN A 255 2.23 31.01 6.96
N ILE A 256 2.58 29.75 7.19
CA ILE A 256 3.68 29.35 8.07
C ILE A 256 4.72 28.61 7.24
N LYS A 257 5.97 29.09 7.30
CA LYS A 257 7.14 28.38 6.78
C LYS A 257 7.68 27.48 7.90
N HIS A 258 7.84 26.19 7.65
CA HIS A 258 8.55 25.23 8.50
C HIS A 258 9.83 24.78 7.79
N GLN A 259 10.98 24.92 8.44
CA GLN A 259 12.27 24.56 7.88
C GLN A 259 13.00 23.59 8.82
N MET A 260 13.36 22.43 8.26
CA MET A 260 14.12 21.37 8.93
C MET A 260 15.38 21.08 8.11
N VAL A 261 16.55 21.48 8.62
CA VAL A 261 17.80 21.50 7.83
C VAL A 261 17.58 22.37 6.57
N ASP A 262 17.71 21.79 5.38
CA ASP A 262 17.51 22.45 4.09
C ASP A 262 16.09 22.25 3.53
N ALA A 263 15.30 21.33 4.10
CA ALA A 263 13.93 21.08 3.67
C ALA A 263 13.00 22.19 4.17
N ILE A 264 12.15 22.70 3.28
CA ILE A 264 11.19 23.76 3.57
C ILE A 264 9.79 23.29 3.19
N PHE A 265 8.87 23.46 4.12
CA PHE A 265 7.45 23.18 3.98
C PHE A 265 6.65 24.44 4.29
N TYR A 266 5.51 24.58 3.62
CA TYR A 266 4.59 25.68 3.83
C TYR A 266 3.25 25.13 4.27
N THR A 267 2.70 25.69 5.34
CA THR A 267 1.31 25.49 5.74
C THR A 267 0.54 26.76 5.45
N THR A 268 -0.52 26.67 4.65
CA THR A 268 -1.39 27.81 4.35
C THR A 268 -2.76 27.55 4.95
N VAL A 269 -3.25 28.52 5.71
CA VAL A 269 -4.62 28.53 6.25
C VAL A 269 -5.40 29.57 5.49
N GLU A 270 -6.54 29.19 4.93
CA GLU A 270 -7.53 30.12 4.39
C GLU A 270 -8.89 29.89 5.02
N SER A 271 -9.66 30.96 5.19
CA SER A 271 -10.95 30.90 5.87
C SER A 271 -11.97 31.82 5.21
N SER A 272 -13.24 31.40 5.26
CA SER A 272 -14.36 32.30 4.97
C SER A 272 -14.79 33.14 6.18
N THR A 273 -14.41 32.70 7.38
CA THR A 273 -14.64 33.38 8.66
C THR A 273 -13.37 34.12 9.09
N LYS A 274 -13.49 35.32 9.65
CA LYS A 274 -12.31 36.02 10.13
C LYS A 274 -11.66 35.30 11.32
N PHE A 275 -10.34 35.24 11.36
CA PHE A 275 -9.58 34.63 12.44
C PHE A 275 -8.32 35.43 12.77
N ASP A 276 -7.85 35.25 14.01
CA ASP A 276 -6.53 35.66 14.46
C ASP A 276 -5.65 34.43 14.63
N ILE A 277 -4.38 34.56 14.25
CA ILE A 277 -3.36 33.53 14.49
C ILE A 277 -2.21 34.13 15.27
N THR A 278 -1.84 33.47 16.37
CA THR A 278 -0.72 33.89 17.22
C THR A 278 0.19 32.72 17.53
N ARG A 279 1.48 33.00 17.74
CA ARG A 279 2.44 31.99 18.19
C ARG A 279 2.39 31.92 19.72
N ASP A 280 2.29 30.71 20.27
CA ASP A 280 2.08 30.51 21.72
C ASP A 280 3.25 31.03 22.58
N SER A 281 4.48 31.01 22.06
CA SER A 281 5.63 31.69 22.65
C SER A 281 6.70 31.98 21.59
N PRO A 282 7.68 32.88 21.82
CA PRO A 282 8.69 33.21 20.80
C PRO A 282 9.48 32.02 20.24
N ILE A 283 9.69 30.99 21.06
CA ILE A 283 10.48 29.79 20.72
C ILE A 283 9.63 28.58 20.35
N ALA A 284 8.32 28.59 20.64
CA ALA A 284 7.45 27.47 20.33
C ALA A 284 7.17 27.40 18.84
N HIS A 285 6.97 26.18 18.36
CA HIS A 285 6.53 25.93 16.99
C HIS A 285 5.00 25.82 16.86
N ARG A 286 4.27 25.97 17.97
CA ARG A 286 2.82 25.96 18.02
C ARG A 286 2.20 27.34 17.78
N TYR A 287 1.10 27.35 17.04
CA TYR A 287 0.28 28.51 16.73
C TYR A 287 -1.17 28.27 17.11
N THR A 288 -1.80 29.25 17.74
CA THR A 288 -3.21 29.24 18.12
C THR A 288 -4.02 30.09 17.14
N ILE A 289 -5.13 29.53 16.66
CA ILE A 289 -6.10 30.15 15.75
C ILE A 289 -7.43 30.33 16.47
N LEU A 290 -7.87 31.58 16.62
CA LEU A 290 -9.14 31.94 17.25
C LEU A 290 -10.03 32.70 16.26
N PRO A 291 -11.37 32.50 16.28
CA PRO A 291 -12.28 33.32 15.48
C PRO A 291 -12.20 34.78 15.91
N HIS A 292 -12.09 35.69 14.94
CA HIS A 292 -12.02 37.15 15.16
C HIS A 292 -13.43 37.77 15.30
N SER A 293 -14.46 37.13 14.74
CA SER A 293 -15.84 37.64 14.71
C SER A 293 -16.81 36.73 15.44
N ASP A 294 -17.86 37.32 16.01
CA ASP A 294 -18.99 36.62 16.65
C ASP A 294 -19.58 35.52 15.75
N THR A 295 -19.14 34.28 15.94
CA THR A 295 -19.53 33.14 15.12
C THR A 295 -19.58 31.87 15.95
N ASN A 296 -20.59 31.04 15.69
CA ASN A 296 -20.66 29.68 16.23
C ASN A 296 -20.07 28.64 15.26
N SER A 297 -19.46 29.08 14.15
CA SER A 297 -18.88 28.21 13.12
C SER A 297 -17.57 28.78 12.60
N LEU A 298 -16.52 27.97 12.64
CA LEU A 298 -15.19 28.25 12.09
C LEU A 298 -14.88 27.22 11.00
N SER A 299 -14.76 27.65 9.75
CA SER A 299 -14.40 26.77 8.62
C SER A 299 -13.10 27.22 7.98
N LEU A 300 -12.08 26.35 8.06
CA LEU A 300 -10.73 26.59 7.55
C LEU A 300 -10.39 25.57 6.45
N VAL A 301 -9.64 26.03 5.46
CA VAL A 301 -8.85 25.18 4.57
C VAL A 301 -7.41 25.26 5.05
N ILE A 302 -6.79 24.11 5.28
CA ILE A 302 -5.40 23.99 5.72
C ILE A 302 -4.66 23.15 4.67
N SER A 303 -3.74 23.77 3.94
CA SER A 303 -2.92 23.11 2.93
C SER A 303 -1.46 22.99 3.37
N TYR A 304 -0.80 21.94 2.89
CA TYR A 304 0.63 21.71 3.05
C TYR A 304 1.28 21.65 1.67
N ASN A 305 2.42 22.32 1.49
CA ASN A 305 3.08 22.42 0.20
C ASN A 305 4.61 22.51 0.34
N SER A 306 5.35 22.01 -0.65
CA SER A 306 6.80 22.24 -0.78
C SER A 306 7.14 23.63 -1.31
N THR A 307 6.16 24.31 -1.92
CA THR A 307 6.26 25.69 -2.41
C THR A 307 5.06 26.52 -1.98
N LEU A 308 5.24 27.81 -1.76
CA LEU A 308 4.16 28.70 -1.33
C LEU A 308 3.03 28.76 -2.37
N PRO A 309 1.78 28.38 -2.03
CA PRO A 309 0.65 28.54 -2.94
C PRO A 309 0.24 30.01 -3.06
N SER A 310 -0.31 30.39 -4.22
CA SER A 310 -0.79 31.76 -4.45
C SER A 310 -2.19 32.03 -3.89
N SER A 311 -3.04 31.00 -3.85
CA SER A 311 -4.40 31.01 -3.29
C SER A 311 -4.88 29.57 -3.11
N LEU A 312 -5.81 29.34 -2.18
CA LEU A 312 -6.46 28.05 -2.02
C LEU A 312 -7.89 28.04 -2.57
N PRO A 313 -8.40 26.87 -3.00
CA PRO A 313 -9.82 26.72 -3.28
C PRO A 313 -10.66 26.91 -2.01
N SER A 314 -11.91 27.36 -2.19
CA SER A 314 -12.84 27.46 -1.05
C SER A 314 -13.15 26.10 -0.43
N SER A 315 -13.41 26.10 0.88
CA SER A 315 -13.88 24.93 1.67
C SER A 315 -15.01 24.14 0.97
N ALA A 316 -16.05 24.82 0.49
CA ALA A 316 -17.16 24.19 -0.22
C ALA A 316 -16.73 23.44 -1.50
N SER A 317 -15.77 24.00 -2.24
CA SER A 317 -15.24 23.36 -3.45
C SER A 317 -14.44 22.10 -3.14
N LEU A 318 -13.71 22.08 -2.02
CA LEU A 318 -12.88 20.93 -1.60
C LEU A 318 -13.75 19.78 -1.06
N VAL A 319 -14.82 20.12 -0.33
CA VAL A 319 -15.82 19.13 0.09
C VAL A 319 -16.48 18.49 -1.14
N GLN A 320 -16.86 19.30 -2.13
CA GLN A 320 -17.45 18.79 -3.36
C GLN A 320 -16.47 17.93 -4.17
N SER A 321 -15.17 18.25 -4.19
CA SER A 321 -14.18 17.42 -4.86
C SER A 321 -14.00 16.07 -4.16
N SER A 322 -14.02 16.02 -2.82
CA SER A 322 -14.05 14.77 -2.06
C SER A 322 -15.23 13.89 -2.45
N ILE A 323 -16.45 14.43 -2.34
CA ILE A 323 -17.68 13.68 -2.65
C ILE A 323 -17.61 13.12 -4.08
N ALA A 324 -17.31 13.96 -5.07
CA ALA A 324 -17.30 13.54 -6.47
C ALA A 324 -16.23 12.46 -6.75
N ALA A 325 -15.03 12.59 -6.18
CA ALA A 325 -13.95 11.63 -6.44
C ALA A 325 -14.20 10.28 -5.75
N TRP A 326 -14.76 10.27 -4.54
CA TRP A 326 -15.09 9.03 -3.85
C TRP A 326 -16.29 8.33 -4.50
N GLU A 327 -17.33 9.07 -4.89
CA GLU A 327 -18.44 8.52 -5.67
C GLU A 327 -17.95 7.88 -6.98
N SER A 328 -17.12 8.58 -7.75
CA SER A 328 -16.51 8.04 -8.97
C SER A 328 -15.65 6.80 -8.67
N TYR A 329 -14.81 6.83 -7.63
CA TYR A 329 -13.99 5.68 -7.25
C TYR A 329 -14.82 4.42 -6.97
N TRP A 330 -15.91 4.55 -6.21
CA TRP A 330 -16.78 3.43 -5.88
C TRP A 330 -17.60 2.95 -7.08
N MET A 331 -17.99 3.85 -7.98
CA MET A 331 -18.85 3.53 -9.13
C MET A 331 -18.07 3.02 -10.35
N ASP A 332 -16.85 3.51 -10.58
CA ASP A 332 -16.10 3.25 -11.81
C ASP A 332 -15.12 2.06 -11.67
N GLY A 333 -14.61 1.81 -10.46
CA GLY A 333 -13.74 0.66 -10.19
C GLY A 333 -14.49 -0.68 -10.21
N GLY A 334 -13.74 -1.78 -10.17
CA GLY A 334 -14.31 -3.11 -9.96
C GLY A 334 -15.01 -3.22 -8.60
N PHE A 335 -15.92 -4.17 -8.44
CA PHE A 335 -16.67 -4.37 -7.21
C PHE A 335 -16.98 -5.86 -6.99
N ILE A 336 -16.95 -6.29 -5.72
CA ILE A 336 -17.34 -7.62 -5.27
C ILE A 336 -18.46 -7.47 -4.24
N ASP A 337 -19.56 -8.16 -4.45
CA ASP A 337 -20.62 -8.37 -3.46
C ASP A 337 -20.62 -9.83 -3.03
N LEU A 338 -20.26 -10.04 -1.76
CA LEU A 338 -20.26 -11.34 -1.09
C LEU A 338 -21.50 -11.55 -0.22
N ILE A 339 -22.32 -10.53 0.01
CA ILE A 339 -23.39 -10.54 1.02
C ILE A 339 -24.71 -10.93 0.39
N THR A 340 -25.05 -10.33 -0.75
CA THR A 340 -26.38 -10.48 -1.34
C THR A 340 -26.60 -11.92 -1.79
N GLY A 341 -27.43 -12.65 -1.05
CA GLY A 341 -27.80 -14.04 -1.34
C GLY A 341 -26.85 -15.10 -0.78
N SER A 342 -25.72 -14.73 -0.18
CA SER A 342 -24.86 -15.66 0.56
C SER A 342 -25.51 -16.06 1.89
N THR A 343 -25.33 -17.31 2.29
CA THR A 343 -25.77 -17.84 3.59
C THR A 343 -24.61 -18.19 4.52
N ASP A 344 -23.37 -18.15 4.03
CA ASP A 344 -22.19 -18.35 4.85
C ASP A 344 -21.97 -17.13 5.76
N SER A 345 -21.85 -17.38 7.06
CA SER A 345 -21.67 -16.31 8.07
C SER A 345 -20.35 -15.55 7.93
N ARG A 346 -19.37 -16.12 7.22
CA ARG A 346 -18.05 -15.50 6.98
C ARG A 346 -18.09 -14.37 5.95
N ALA A 347 -19.16 -14.28 5.15
CA ALA A 347 -19.27 -13.30 4.08
C ALA A 347 -19.21 -11.85 4.57
N ASP A 348 -19.86 -11.53 5.70
CA ASP A 348 -19.91 -10.17 6.26
C ASP A 348 -18.53 -9.65 6.66
N GLU A 349 -17.73 -10.46 7.34
CA GLU A 349 -16.37 -10.08 7.73
C GLU A 349 -15.43 -9.95 6.52
N LEU A 350 -15.54 -10.85 5.54
CA LEU A 350 -14.71 -10.74 4.33
C LEU A 350 -15.08 -9.50 3.50
N GLN A 351 -16.38 -9.19 3.36
CA GLN A 351 -16.83 -7.97 2.70
C GLN A 351 -16.36 -6.72 3.45
N ARG A 352 -16.42 -6.72 4.79
CA ARG A 352 -15.90 -5.62 5.62
C ARG A 352 -14.42 -5.37 5.32
N ARG A 353 -13.58 -6.41 5.35
CA ARG A 353 -12.15 -6.30 5.05
C ARG A 353 -11.91 -5.76 3.63
N ILE A 354 -12.63 -6.27 2.63
CA ILE A 354 -12.52 -5.78 1.24
C ILE A 354 -12.85 -4.28 1.16
N ILE A 355 -14.00 -3.83 1.69
CA ILE A 355 -14.42 -2.43 1.59
C ILE A 355 -13.46 -1.49 2.31
N LEU A 356 -13.04 -1.85 3.54
CA LEU A 356 -12.13 -1.01 4.31
C LEU A 356 -10.73 -0.99 3.71
N SER A 357 -10.19 -2.13 3.24
CA SER A 357 -8.92 -2.16 2.52
C SER A 357 -8.99 -1.30 1.25
N ARG A 358 -10.08 -1.35 0.48
CA ARG A 358 -10.22 -0.50 -0.72
C ARG A 358 -10.19 0.99 -0.40
N TYR A 359 -10.81 1.42 0.69
CA TYR A 359 -10.76 2.81 1.13
C TYR A 359 -9.33 3.19 1.57
N LEU A 360 -8.73 2.39 2.46
CA LEU A 360 -7.42 2.69 3.05
C LEU A 360 -6.29 2.64 2.02
N MET A 361 -6.30 1.69 1.09
CA MET A 361 -5.33 1.64 -0.01
C MET A 361 -5.43 2.91 -0.87
N ARG A 362 -6.63 3.44 -1.14
CA ARG A 362 -6.74 4.70 -1.89
C ARG A 362 -6.22 5.90 -1.10
N VAL A 363 -6.41 5.93 0.21
CA VAL A 363 -5.89 7.00 1.08
C VAL A 363 -4.36 6.96 1.19
N ASN A 364 -3.78 5.78 1.33
CA ASN A 364 -2.38 5.60 1.74
C ASN A 364 -1.43 5.15 0.62
N GLU A 365 -1.94 4.53 -0.45
CA GLU A 365 -1.16 3.69 -1.37
C GLU A 365 -1.37 4.06 -2.85
N ALA A 366 -1.96 5.24 -3.10
CA ALA A 366 -2.30 5.72 -4.45
C ALA A 366 -1.57 7.03 -4.82
N GLY A 367 -0.33 7.15 -4.37
CA GLY A 367 0.55 8.29 -4.62
C GLY A 367 1.33 8.22 -5.94
N GLU A 368 2.08 9.27 -6.25
CA GLU A 368 2.96 9.37 -7.43
C GLU A 368 4.23 8.51 -7.33
N ASP A 369 4.69 8.24 -6.12
CA ASP A 369 5.74 7.27 -5.86
C ASP A 369 5.12 5.96 -5.35
N PRO A 370 5.84 4.82 -5.45
CA PRO A 370 5.47 3.62 -4.70
C PRO A 370 5.20 3.95 -3.23
N PRO A 371 4.33 3.22 -2.55
CA PRO A 371 4.12 3.43 -1.12
C PRO A 371 5.21 2.76 -0.28
N GLN A 372 5.27 3.15 1.00
CA GLN A 372 6.02 2.42 2.03
C GLN A 372 5.06 1.52 2.81
N GLU A 373 5.59 0.56 3.56
CA GLU A 373 4.78 -0.53 4.15
C GLU A 373 3.64 -0.07 5.07
N SER A 374 3.79 1.07 5.74
CA SER A 374 2.75 1.68 6.60
C SER A 374 2.02 2.86 5.92
N GLY A 375 2.21 3.04 4.62
CA GLY A 375 1.48 4.01 3.80
C GLY A 375 1.77 5.45 4.19
N LEU A 376 0.72 6.21 4.47
CA LEU A 376 0.81 7.59 4.98
C LEU A 376 0.33 7.70 6.44
N VAL A 377 0.33 6.58 7.18
CA VAL A 377 -0.10 6.55 8.60
C VAL A 377 1.05 6.92 9.54
N ASN A 378 2.19 6.27 9.37
CA ASN A 378 3.39 6.42 10.18
C ASN A 378 4.62 5.94 9.39
N ASP A 379 5.86 6.10 9.87
CA ASP A 379 7.05 5.70 9.08
C ASP A 379 7.51 4.28 9.42
N GLY A 380 7.45 3.38 8.43
CA GLY A 380 8.19 2.14 8.38
C GLY A 380 9.43 2.27 7.51
N TRP A 381 10.53 1.66 7.94
CA TRP A 381 11.81 1.65 7.20
C TRP A 381 12.26 3.05 6.76
N TYR A 382 12.28 4.00 7.69
CA TYR A 382 12.62 5.42 7.43
C TYR A 382 11.64 6.15 6.47
N GLY A 383 10.46 5.57 6.23
CA GLY A 383 9.46 6.08 5.29
C GLY A 383 9.72 5.69 3.82
N LYS A 384 10.69 4.80 3.58
CA LYS A 384 11.17 4.39 2.25
C LYS A 384 10.33 3.29 1.62
N PHE A 385 10.39 3.23 0.29
CA PHE A 385 9.66 2.23 -0.50
C PHE A 385 10.44 0.94 -0.55
N HIS A 386 9.71 -0.16 -0.50
CA HIS A 386 10.22 -1.51 -0.72
C HIS A 386 9.67 -1.99 -2.08
N MET A 387 10.52 -2.05 -3.09
CA MET A 387 10.13 -2.40 -4.47
C MET A 387 9.75 -3.88 -4.62
N GLU A 388 10.25 -4.71 -3.73
CA GLU A 388 9.81 -6.08 -3.52
C GLU A 388 8.36 -6.11 -3.01
N GLU A 389 7.97 -5.19 -2.14
CA GLU A 389 6.57 -5.11 -1.69
C GLU A 389 5.66 -4.39 -2.69
N TYR A 390 6.21 -3.72 -3.71
CA TYR A 390 5.40 -2.95 -4.68
C TYR A 390 4.34 -3.79 -5.40
N PHE A 391 4.61 -5.08 -5.64
CA PHE A 391 3.60 -6.01 -6.15
C PHE A 391 2.40 -6.09 -5.20
N TRP A 392 2.65 -6.37 -3.92
CA TRP A 392 1.62 -6.53 -2.90
C TRP A 392 0.86 -5.23 -2.63
N HIS A 393 1.54 -4.09 -2.74
CA HIS A 393 0.91 -2.78 -2.62
C HIS A 393 0.04 -2.39 -3.82
N SER A 394 0.44 -2.73 -5.06
CA SER A 394 -0.11 -2.05 -6.25
C SER A 394 -0.69 -2.96 -7.33
N ALA A 395 -0.36 -4.26 -7.37
CA ALA A 395 -0.84 -5.14 -8.44
C ALA A 395 -2.38 -5.28 -8.42
N HIS A 396 -3.01 -5.15 -7.26
CA HIS A 396 -4.47 -5.23 -7.14
C HIS A 396 -5.16 -4.10 -7.93
N TRP A 397 -4.58 -2.91 -8.08
CA TRP A 397 -5.20 -1.81 -8.83
C TRP A 397 -5.54 -2.19 -10.27
N ALA A 398 -4.71 -3.03 -10.90
CA ALA A 398 -4.98 -3.57 -12.23
C ALA A 398 -6.22 -4.49 -12.24
N LEU A 399 -6.33 -5.37 -11.24
CA LEU A 399 -7.45 -6.32 -11.13
C LEU A 399 -8.78 -5.63 -10.75
N TRP A 400 -8.70 -4.55 -9.99
CA TRP A 400 -9.85 -3.71 -9.62
C TRP A 400 -10.14 -2.61 -10.64
N SER A 401 -9.47 -2.62 -11.81
CA SER A 401 -9.65 -1.66 -12.90
C SER A 401 -9.43 -0.19 -12.51
N ASN A 402 -8.67 0.09 -11.46
CA ASN A 402 -8.29 1.43 -11.01
C ASN A 402 -6.96 1.86 -11.62
N TRP A 403 -6.91 1.87 -12.96
CA TRP A 403 -5.70 2.17 -13.75
C TRP A 403 -5.19 3.60 -13.58
N ASP A 404 -6.09 4.54 -13.30
CA ASP A 404 -5.75 5.93 -12.98
C ASP A 404 -4.92 6.03 -11.69
N LEU A 405 -5.13 5.14 -10.72
CA LEU A 405 -4.35 5.08 -9.48
C LEU A 405 -3.02 4.35 -9.72
N LEU A 406 -3.03 3.17 -10.36
CA LEU A 406 -1.80 2.41 -10.62
C LEU A 406 -0.78 3.20 -11.44
N ARG A 407 -1.23 3.95 -12.45
CA ARG A 407 -0.35 4.74 -13.33
C ARG A 407 0.38 5.88 -12.63
N ARG A 408 -0.08 6.31 -11.46
CA ARG A 408 0.58 7.38 -10.70
C ARG A 408 1.99 6.94 -10.31
N SER A 409 2.15 5.71 -9.81
CA SER A 409 3.44 5.17 -9.35
C SER A 409 4.09 4.17 -10.31
N SER A 410 3.36 3.53 -11.23
CA SER A 410 3.93 2.44 -12.06
C SER A 410 5.04 2.91 -13.02
N ASN A 411 5.11 4.21 -13.32
CA ASN A 411 6.19 4.78 -14.13
C ASN A 411 7.54 4.82 -13.38
N VAL A 412 7.57 4.45 -12.09
CA VAL A 412 8.79 4.38 -11.27
C VAL A 412 9.89 3.58 -11.93
N TYR A 413 9.59 2.47 -12.61
CA TYR A 413 10.60 1.67 -13.30
C TYR A 413 11.28 2.43 -14.43
N ASN A 414 10.53 3.24 -15.17
CA ASN A 414 11.13 4.11 -16.19
C ASN A 414 11.97 5.22 -15.54
N SER A 415 11.48 5.84 -14.47
CA SER A 415 12.22 6.86 -13.71
C SER A 415 13.53 6.32 -13.12
N PHE A 416 13.52 5.08 -12.62
CA PHE A 416 14.68 4.43 -11.99
C PHE A 416 15.56 3.68 -12.99
N LEU A 417 15.20 3.63 -14.28
CA LEU A 417 15.98 2.91 -15.28
C LEU A 417 17.45 3.40 -15.32
N PRO A 418 17.76 4.72 -15.33
CA PRO A 418 19.15 5.19 -15.35
C PRO A 418 19.96 4.75 -14.12
N THR A 419 19.40 4.88 -12.91
CA THR A 419 20.09 4.48 -11.67
C THR A 419 20.26 2.97 -11.59
N SER A 420 19.29 2.20 -12.10
CA SER A 420 19.31 0.74 -12.13
C SER A 420 20.28 0.16 -13.16
N LEU A 421 20.45 0.82 -14.30
CA LEU A 421 21.53 0.54 -15.25
C LEU A 421 22.90 0.85 -14.63
N SER A 422 23.05 1.99 -13.97
CA SER A 422 24.30 2.37 -13.29
C SER A 422 24.67 1.36 -12.19
N ARG A 423 23.71 0.96 -11.36
CA ARG A 423 23.89 -0.06 -10.32
C ARG A 423 24.37 -1.39 -10.91
N SER A 424 23.68 -1.86 -11.94
CA SER A 424 24.01 -3.12 -12.62
C SER A 424 25.39 -3.07 -13.31
N GLN A 425 25.61 -2.07 -14.16
CA GLN A 425 26.72 -2.10 -15.12
C GLN A 425 27.98 -1.39 -14.62
N ILE A 426 27.83 -0.33 -13.83
CA ILE A 426 28.96 0.48 -13.36
C ILE A 426 29.42 -0.01 -11.99
N GLN A 427 28.50 -0.10 -11.02
CA GLN A 427 28.81 -0.55 -9.67
C GLN A 427 29.07 -2.06 -9.63
N GLN A 428 28.14 -2.86 -10.17
CA GLN A 428 28.22 -4.33 -10.08
C GLN A 428 28.95 -4.97 -11.27
N GLY A 429 29.27 -4.21 -12.32
CA GLY A 429 30.05 -4.68 -13.47
C GLY A 429 29.34 -5.74 -14.33
N TRP A 430 28.01 -5.82 -14.31
CA TRP A 430 27.26 -6.68 -15.25
C TRP A 430 27.33 -6.11 -16.68
N PRO A 431 27.36 -6.96 -17.71
CA PRO A 431 27.55 -6.49 -19.08
C PRO A 431 26.31 -5.80 -19.68
N SER A 432 25.11 -6.04 -19.14
CA SER A 432 23.87 -5.46 -19.64
C SER A 432 22.74 -5.48 -18.61
N GLY A 433 21.68 -4.75 -18.94
CA GLY A 433 20.43 -4.73 -18.19
C GLY A 433 20.45 -3.89 -16.93
N ALA A 434 19.26 -3.69 -16.36
CA ALA A 434 19.00 -2.90 -15.16
C ALA A 434 18.70 -3.83 -13.98
N ARG A 435 19.32 -3.55 -12.83
CA ARG A 435 19.02 -4.22 -11.56
C ARG A 435 18.18 -3.29 -10.70
N TRP A 436 16.94 -3.66 -10.40
CA TRP A 436 16.04 -2.85 -9.60
C TRP A 436 16.48 -2.83 -8.12
N PRO A 437 16.29 -1.74 -7.38
CA PRO A 437 16.60 -1.69 -5.95
C PRO A 437 15.52 -2.41 -5.13
N LYS A 438 15.86 -2.92 -3.94
CA LYS A 438 14.90 -3.38 -2.92
C LYS A 438 14.28 -2.18 -2.18
N MET A 439 14.98 -1.66 -1.17
CA MET A 439 14.57 -0.45 -0.44
C MET A 439 15.13 0.82 -1.10
N THR A 440 14.28 1.81 -1.36
CA THR A 440 14.64 3.03 -2.10
C THR A 440 13.75 4.23 -1.75
N ASP A 441 14.01 5.36 -2.41
CA ASP A 441 13.33 6.64 -2.24
C ASP A 441 13.16 7.29 -3.64
N PRO A 442 12.52 8.47 -3.77
CA PRO A 442 12.24 9.08 -5.08
C PRO A 442 13.49 9.34 -5.95
N SER A 443 14.71 9.31 -5.38
CA SER A 443 15.94 9.39 -6.17
C SER A 443 16.28 8.12 -6.98
N GLY A 444 15.64 6.98 -6.66
CA GLY A 444 15.94 5.68 -7.25
C GLY A 444 17.27 5.07 -6.81
N ARG A 445 17.93 5.65 -5.80
CA ARG A 445 19.13 5.10 -5.17
C ARG A 445 18.75 3.91 -4.30
N SER A 446 19.52 2.82 -4.37
CA SER A 446 19.32 1.71 -3.44
C SER A 446 19.82 2.13 -2.06
N SER A 447 19.04 1.86 -1.03
CA SER A 447 19.54 1.94 0.33
C SER A 447 20.61 0.85 0.55
N PRO A 448 21.72 1.17 1.23
CA PRO A 448 22.68 0.16 1.66
C PRO A 448 22.06 -0.92 2.53
N GLY A 449 22.75 -2.05 2.66
CA GLY A 449 22.36 -3.18 3.49
C GLY A 449 22.41 -4.51 2.74
N GLU A 450 22.73 -5.58 3.47
CA GLU A 450 22.98 -6.89 2.89
C GLU A 450 21.75 -7.44 2.15
N ILE A 451 20.61 -7.53 2.84
CA ILE A 451 19.34 -7.96 2.23
C ILE A 451 18.96 -7.05 1.05
N ASN A 452 19.09 -5.72 1.22
CA ASN A 452 18.78 -4.73 0.17
C ASN A 452 19.57 -4.93 -1.12
N ASN A 453 20.75 -5.53 -1.04
CA ASN A 453 21.69 -5.69 -2.15
C ASN A 453 21.80 -7.13 -2.66
N LEU A 454 21.17 -8.11 -2.02
CA LEU A 454 21.30 -9.52 -2.34
C LEU A 454 19.97 -10.22 -2.66
N LEU A 455 18.84 -9.56 -2.39
CA LEU A 455 17.52 -10.00 -2.84
C LEU A 455 17.34 -9.71 -4.34
N ILE A 456 16.54 -10.55 -5.02
CA ILE A 456 16.29 -10.44 -6.47
C ILE A 456 14.85 -10.74 -6.92
N TRP A 457 13.94 -11.13 -6.01
CA TRP A 457 12.60 -11.59 -6.40
C TRP A 457 11.67 -10.47 -6.89
N GLU A 458 12.02 -9.21 -6.64
CA GLU A 458 11.39 -8.03 -7.21
C GLU A 458 11.75 -7.80 -8.68
N GLN A 459 12.83 -8.41 -9.15
CA GLN A 459 13.36 -8.16 -10.49
C GLN A 459 12.32 -8.38 -11.61
N PRO A 460 11.46 -9.42 -11.58
CA PRO A 460 10.48 -9.64 -12.65
C PRO A 460 9.20 -8.78 -12.54
N HIS A 461 8.98 -8.06 -11.43
CA HIS A 461 7.77 -7.24 -11.20
C HIS A 461 7.37 -6.32 -12.37
N PRO A 462 8.27 -5.53 -12.99
CA PRO A 462 7.87 -4.66 -14.09
C PRO A 462 7.31 -5.41 -15.30
N LEU A 463 7.71 -6.68 -15.51
CA LEU A 463 7.19 -7.51 -16.61
C LEU A 463 5.73 -7.88 -16.36
N VAL A 464 5.37 -8.13 -15.09
CA VAL A 464 3.99 -8.38 -14.66
C VAL A 464 3.13 -7.12 -14.80
N PHE A 465 3.60 -5.97 -14.32
CA PHE A 465 2.88 -4.70 -14.46
C PHE A 465 2.67 -4.30 -15.92
N ALA A 466 3.71 -4.42 -16.76
CA ALA A 466 3.62 -4.19 -18.19
C ALA A 466 2.55 -5.09 -18.84
N THR A 467 2.57 -6.39 -18.51
CA THR A 467 1.60 -7.37 -19.02
C THR A 467 0.18 -7.01 -18.63
N TYR A 468 -0.07 -6.64 -17.37
CA TYR A 468 -1.39 -6.18 -16.94
C TYR A 468 -1.83 -4.92 -17.69
N GLU A 469 -0.95 -3.93 -17.88
CA GLU A 469 -1.32 -2.70 -18.60
C GLU A 469 -1.61 -2.98 -20.07
N TYR A 470 -0.85 -3.86 -20.72
CA TYR A 470 -1.13 -4.26 -22.10
C TYR A 470 -2.45 -5.03 -22.24
N ARG A 471 -2.79 -5.90 -21.28
CA ARG A 471 -4.11 -6.58 -21.26
C ARG A 471 -5.26 -5.58 -21.20
N ALA A 472 -5.15 -4.55 -20.38
CA ALA A 472 -6.17 -3.52 -20.26
C ALA A 472 -6.19 -2.55 -21.45
N PHE A 473 -5.02 -2.26 -22.03
CA PHE A 473 -4.83 -1.29 -23.10
C PHE A 473 -3.93 -1.88 -24.21
N PRO A 474 -4.46 -2.78 -25.07
CA PRO A 474 -3.68 -3.51 -26.07
C PRO A 474 -3.35 -2.60 -27.25
N SER A 475 -2.33 -1.75 -27.07
CA SER A 475 -1.92 -0.75 -28.05
C SER A 475 -0.41 -0.75 -28.23
N LEU A 476 0.05 -0.38 -29.43
CA LEU A 476 1.47 -0.15 -29.69
C LEU A 476 2.05 0.92 -28.75
N SER A 477 1.26 1.93 -28.37
CA SER A 477 1.69 2.95 -27.40
C SER A 477 2.01 2.34 -26.03
N THR A 478 1.24 1.34 -25.58
CA THR A 478 1.51 0.63 -24.32
C THR A 478 2.77 -0.22 -24.44
N LEU A 479 2.93 -0.92 -25.56
CA LEU A 479 4.11 -1.74 -25.85
C LEU A 479 5.40 -0.92 -25.84
N GLU A 480 5.39 0.22 -26.54
CA GLU A 480 6.53 1.13 -26.64
C GLU A 480 6.84 1.82 -25.30
N LYS A 481 5.82 2.17 -24.50
CA LYS A 481 5.98 2.77 -23.18
C LYS A 481 6.88 1.91 -22.26
N TRP A 482 6.68 0.59 -22.26
CA TRP A 482 7.41 -0.32 -21.38
C TRP A 482 8.64 -0.96 -22.02
N LYS A 483 8.85 -0.80 -23.32
CA LYS A 483 9.88 -1.51 -24.09
C LYS A 483 11.25 -1.47 -23.42
N ASP A 484 11.74 -0.28 -23.05
CA ASP A 484 13.07 -0.13 -22.46
C ASP A 484 13.18 -0.78 -21.08
N VAL A 485 12.11 -0.68 -20.27
CA VAL A 485 12.03 -1.32 -18.95
C VAL A 485 11.99 -2.85 -19.09
N VAL A 486 11.15 -3.39 -19.99
CA VAL A 486 11.07 -4.83 -20.26
C VAL A 486 12.41 -5.36 -20.73
N LYS A 487 13.03 -4.67 -21.70
CA LYS A 487 14.32 -5.06 -22.26
C LYS A 487 15.41 -5.05 -21.19
N ALA A 488 15.55 -3.95 -20.46
CA ALA A 488 16.62 -3.82 -19.47
C ALA A 488 16.43 -4.81 -18.31
N THR A 489 15.20 -5.11 -17.93
CA THR A 489 14.89 -6.13 -16.91
C THR A 489 15.34 -7.52 -17.38
N ALA A 490 14.90 -7.94 -18.56
CA ALA A 490 15.20 -9.26 -19.12
C ALA A 490 16.69 -9.43 -19.48
N ASP A 491 17.33 -8.38 -19.99
CA ASP A 491 18.78 -8.37 -20.24
C ASP A 491 19.57 -8.64 -18.96
N TRP A 492 19.18 -8.06 -17.81
CA TRP A 492 19.88 -8.31 -16.55
C TRP A 492 19.62 -9.72 -16.03
N MET A 493 18.35 -10.15 -16.07
CA MET A 493 17.97 -11.51 -15.69
C MET A 493 18.75 -12.58 -16.46
N ALA A 494 19.01 -12.36 -17.75
CA ALA A 494 19.78 -13.27 -18.59
C ALA A 494 21.28 -13.31 -18.25
N VAL A 495 21.90 -12.17 -17.94
CA VAL A 495 23.34 -12.13 -17.63
C VAL A 495 23.67 -12.42 -16.16
N PHE A 496 22.68 -12.28 -15.27
CA PHE A 496 22.79 -12.69 -13.88
C PHE A 496 22.83 -14.22 -13.76
N ALA A 497 22.00 -14.93 -14.53
CA ALA A 497 21.97 -16.39 -14.53
C ALA A 497 23.28 -16.98 -15.07
N TRP A 498 23.89 -17.90 -14.33
CA TRP A 498 25.23 -18.41 -14.63
C TRP A 498 25.22 -19.76 -15.31
N SER A 499 25.81 -19.82 -16.51
CA SER A 499 26.00 -21.08 -17.24
C SER A 499 26.98 -22.00 -16.50
N ASN A 500 26.46 -23.02 -15.82
CA ASN A 500 27.25 -24.04 -15.16
C ASN A 500 27.65 -25.14 -16.15
N ALA A 501 28.91 -25.12 -16.57
CA ALA A 501 29.44 -26.09 -17.54
C ALA A 501 29.44 -27.54 -17.03
N SER A 502 29.37 -27.76 -15.72
CA SER A 502 29.39 -29.11 -15.13
C SER A 502 28.01 -29.77 -15.16
N THR A 503 26.96 -29.00 -14.86
CA THR A 503 25.56 -29.46 -14.82
C THR A 503 24.84 -29.25 -16.16
N GLY A 504 25.34 -28.32 -16.99
CA GLY A 504 24.75 -27.98 -18.28
C GLY A 504 23.52 -27.07 -18.18
N VAL A 505 23.26 -26.49 -17.01
CA VAL A 505 22.14 -25.57 -16.76
C VAL A 505 22.63 -24.18 -16.35
N TYR A 506 21.72 -23.23 -16.33
CA TYR A 506 21.92 -21.88 -15.79
C TYR A 506 21.47 -21.84 -14.33
N ASP A 507 22.40 -21.49 -13.44
CA ASP A 507 22.14 -21.39 -12.01
C ASP A 507 21.82 -19.93 -11.61
N LEU A 508 20.92 -19.76 -10.65
CA LEU A 508 20.81 -18.55 -9.84
C LEU A 508 21.58 -18.79 -8.55
N GLY A 509 22.72 -18.14 -8.34
CA GLY A 509 23.67 -18.56 -7.32
C GLY A 509 24.09 -17.46 -6.34
N PRO A 510 24.86 -17.85 -5.31
CA PRO A 510 25.22 -16.96 -4.23
C PRO A 510 26.16 -15.82 -4.69
N PRO A 511 26.17 -14.69 -3.97
CA PRO A 511 25.32 -14.41 -2.82
C PRO A 511 23.88 -14.03 -3.23
N LEU A 512 22.90 -14.62 -2.55
CA LEU A 512 21.47 -14.46 -2.86
C LEU A 512 20.59 -14.71 -1.63
N TYR A 513 19.66 -13.81 -1.31
CA TYR A 513 18.56 -14.12 -0.39
C TYR A 513 17.35 -14.66 -1.16
N VAL A 514 16.66 -15.63 -0.56
CA VAL A 514 15.33 -16.07 -1.00
C VAL A 514 14.25 -15.11 -0.50
N VAL A 515 13.02 -15.25 -1.01
CA VAL A 515 11.84 -14.50 -0.54
C VAL A 515 11.70 -14.46 0.99
N SER A 516 11.97 -15.55 1.71
CA SER A 516 11.85 -15.62 3.17
C SER A 516 12.94 -14.87 3.95
N GLU A 517 13.98 -14.37 3.29
CA GLU A 517 15.09 -13.60 3.88
C GLU A 517 15.84 -14.31 5.04
N ASP A 518 15.58 -15.59 5.29
CA ASP A 518 16.05 -16.36 6.45
C ASP A 518 17.17 -17.36 6.15
N THR A 519 17.60 -17.45 4.88
CA THR A 519 18.69 -18.33 4.44
C THR A 519 20.05 -17.62 4.46
N SER A 520 21.14 -18.36 4.66
CA SER A 520 22.48 -17.78 4.49
C SER A 520 22.76 -17.46 3.01
N PRO A 521 23.00 -16.19 2.64
CA PRO A 521 23.04 -15.81 1.23
C PRO A 521 24.24 -16.40 0.50
N ASN A 522 25.31 -16.75 1.20
CA ASN A 522 26.56 -17.28 0.61
C ASN A 522 26.46 -18.74 0.13
N VAL A 523 25.40 -19.47 0.51
CA VAL A 523 25.20 -20.87 0.11
C VAL A 523 23.92 -21.08 -0.69
N THR A 524 22.99 -20.13 -0.65
CA THR A 524 21.73 -20.18 -1.39
C THR A 524 21.99 -20.25 -2.89
N VAL A 525 21.56 -21.35 -3.50
CA VAL A 525 21.66 -21.62 -4.94
C VAL A 525 20.35 -22.22 -5.43
N ASN A 526 19.93 -21.81 -6.63
CA ASN A 526 18.74 -22.27 -7.32
C ASN A 526 17.47 -22.28 -6.44
N PRO A 527 17.09 -21.15 -5.80
CA PRO A 527 15.84 -21.07 -5.05
C PRO A 527 14.63 -21.37 -5.92
N ALA A 528 13.68 -22.16 -5.41
CA ALA A 528 12.57 -22.65 -6.20
C ALA A 528 11.67 -21.53 -6.74
N PHE A 529 11.29 -20.58 -5.88
CA PHE A 529 10.40 -19.50 -6.26
C PHE A 529 11.05 -18.57 -7.29
N GLU A 530 12.29 -18.16 -7.04
CA GLU A 530 13.06 -17.27 -7.91
C GLU A 530 13.32 -17.92 -9.26
N LEU A 531 13.63 -19.22 -9.32
CA LEU A 531 13.75 -19.96 -10.59
C LEU A 531 12.44 -19.95 -11.38
N ALA A 532 11.31 -20.22 -10.72
CA ALA A 532 10.00 -20.18 -11.36
C ALA A 532 9.68 -18.77 -11.88
N TYR A 533 9.95 -17.74 -11.07
CA TYR A 533 9.68 -16.36 -11.46
C TYR A 533 10.62 -15.89 -12.58
N TRP A 534 11.87 -16.34 -12.60
CA TRP A 534 12.81 -16.06 -13.70
C TRP A 534 12.29 -16.63 -15.03
N ARG A 535 11.83 -17.89 -15.03
CA ARG A 535 11.24 -18.52 -16.22
C ARG A 535 10.00 -17.76 -16.68
N PHE A 536 9.11 -17.43 -15.75
CA PHE A 536 7.88 -16.69 -16.04
C PHE A 536 8.20 -15.30 -16.62
N GLY A 537 9.05 -14.53 -15.95
CA GLY A 537 9.46 -13.20 -16.36
C GLY A 537 10.11 -13.17 -17.75
N LEU A 538 11.09 -14.04 -18.00
CA LEU A 538 11.69 -14.15 -19.34
C LEU A 538 10.64 -14.53 -20.40
N GLY A 539 9.69 -15.41 -20.07
CA GLY A 539 8.56 -15.72 -20.95
C GLY A 539 7.69 -14.50 -21.27
N LEU A 540 7.37 -13.66 -20.28
CA LEU A 540 6.64 -12.41 -20.48
C LEU A 540 7.42 -11.43 -21.37
N ALA A 541 8.74 -11.32 -21.18
CA ALA A 541 9.59 -10.45 -22.00
C ALA A 541 9.66 -10.91 -23.47
N GLU A 542 9.77 -12.22 -23.73
CA GLU A 542 9.69 -12.76 -25.08
C GLU A 542 8.34 -12.48 -25.74
N ALA A 543 7.24 -12.70 -25.01
CA ALA A 543 5.90 -12.40 -25.49
C ALA A 543 5.78 -10.91 -25.85
N TRP A 544 6.30 -10.01 -25.00
CA TRP A 544 6.29 -8.57 -25.24
C TRP A 544 6.99 -8.17 -26.54
N PHE A 545 8.19 -8.72 -26.78
CA PHE A 545 8.96 -8.41 -27.98
C PHE A 545 8.33 -9.01 -29.24
N ASN A 546 7.69 -10.17 -29.14
CA ASN A 546 6.88 -10.72 -30.23
C ASN A 546 5.68 -9.82 -30.56
N GLU A 547 4.98 -9.28 -29.55
CA GLU A 547 3.86 -8.34 -29.76
C GLU A 547 4.32 -6.99 -30.35
N LEU A 548 5.54 -6.54 -30.02
CA LEU A 548 6.20 -5.40 -30.67
C LEU A 548 6.60 -5.68 -32.13
N GLY A 549 6.66 -6.94 -32.55
CA GLY A 549 7.23 -7.34 -33.83
C GLY A 549 8.75 -7.19 -33.89
N GLU A 550 9.42 -7.22 -32.73
CA GLU A 550 10.87 -7.11 -32.61
C GLU A 550 11.53 -8.48 -32.43
N GLU A 551 12.82 -8.56 -32.77
CA GLU A 551 13.60 -9.78 -32.54
C GLU A 551 13.83 -9.98 -31.04
N VAL A 552 13.37 -11.12 -30.53
CA VAL A 552 13.64 -11.56 -29.16
C VAL A 552 15.15 -11.85 -29.00
N PRO A 553 15.85 -11.18 -28.05
CA PRO A 553 17.24 -11.50 -27.77
C PRO A 553 17.44 -12.98 -27.41
N ARG A 554 18.30 -13.65 -28.17
CA ARG A 554 18.52 -15.10 -28.08
C ARG A 554 18.89 -15.58 -26.68
N ASP A 555 19.65 -14.78 -25.93
CA ASP A 555 20.10 -15.15 -24.59
C ASP A 555 18.93 -15.28 -23.60
N TRP A 556 17.85 -14.51 -23.78
CA TRP A 556 16.64 -14.65 -22.97
C TRP A 556 16.05 -16.05 -23.10
N THR A 557 15.90 -16.53 -24.34
CA THR A 557 15.38 -17.87 -24.64
C THR A 557 16.32 -18.98 -24.20
N ILE A 558 17.63 -18.80 -24.40
CA ILE A 558 18.63 -19.77 -23.94
C ILE A 558 18.54 -19.93 -22.42
N VAL A 559 18.59 -18.83 -21.68
CA VAL A 559 18.53 -18.87 -20.22
C VAL A 559 17.20 -19.46 -19.77
N LYS A 560 16.06 -18.91 -20.23
CA LYS A 560 14.71 -19.38 -19.84
C LYS A 560 14.54 -20.89 -20.00
N ASN A 561 15.02 -21.46 -21.10
CA ASN A 561 14.86 -22.89 -21.40
C ASN A 561 15.90 -23.78 -20.69
N ASN A 562 17.02 -23.21 -20.23
CA ASN A 562 18.12 -23.98 -19.65
C ASN A 562 18.43 -23.60 -18.19
N LEU A 563 17.57 -22.85 -17.50
CA LEU A 563 17.67 -22.66 -16.05
C LEU A 563 17.68 -24.02 -15.31
N ALA A 564 18.24 -24.05 -14.11
CA ALA A 564 18.23 -25.22 -13.24
C ALA A 564 16.79 -25.71 -12.96
N PRO A 565 16.58 -27.03 -12.78
CA PRO A 565 15.28 -27.57 -12.39
C PRO A 565 14.90 -27.06 -11.00
N LEU A 566 13.59 -26.98 -10.73
CA LEU A 566 13.11 -26.64 -9.39
C LEU A 566 13.61 -27.69 -8.37
N PRO A 567 14.23 -27.27 -7.26
CA PRO A 567 14.80 -28.20 -6.30
C PRO A 567 13.70 -28.99 -5.61
N ILE A 568 13.86 -30.32 -5.57
CA ILE A 568 12.94 -31.24 -4.91
C ILE A 568 13.62 -31.96 -3.76
N GLN A 569 12.84 -32.32 -2.76
CA GLN A 569 13.24 -33.19 -1.67
C GLN A 569 12.28 -34.38 -1.58
N ASN A 570 12.84 -35.58 -1.48
CA ASN A 570 12.08 -36.79 -1.18
C ASN A 570 11.99 -36.95 0.33
N ASN A 571 10.79 -36.92 0.89
CA ASN A 571 10.54 -37.37 2.25
C ASN A 571 10.17 -38.87 2.25
N SER A 572 9.90 -39.47 3.40
CA SER A 572 9.62 -40.90 3.52
C SER A 572 8.32 -41.35 2.82
N THR A 573 7.42 -40.41 2.49
CA THR A 573 6.06 -40.69 1.98
C THR A 573 5.68 -39.95 0.70
N SER A 574 6.40 -38.90 0.31
CA SER A 574 6.10 -38.03 -0.82
C SER A 574 7.33 -37.23 -1.29
N THR A 575 7.21 -36.59 -2.45
CA THR A 575 8.17 -35.63 -2.98
C THR A 575 7.58 -34.23 -2.81
N VAL A 576 8.38 -33.29 -2.32
CA VAL A 576 8.03 -31.87 -2.13
C VAL A 576 9.08 -30.98 -2.80
N TYR A 577 8.73 -29.72 -3.08
CA TYR A 577 9.73 -28.72 -3.45
C TYR A 577 10.54 -28.29 -2.22
N ALA A 578 11.81 -27.95 -2.43
CA ALA A 578 12.69 -27.41 -1.41
C ALA A 578 12.86 -25.89 -1.62
N VAL A 579 13.20 -25.14 -0.56
CA VAL A 579 13.37 -23.68 -0.64
C VAL A 579 14.48 -23.32 -1.64
N TYR A 580 15.62 -24.00 -1.56
CA TYR A 580 16.73 -23.86 -2.50
C TYR A 580 17.46 -25.20 -2.71
N GLU A 581 18.27 -25.29 -3.76
CA GLU A 581 18.99 -26.53 -4.09
C GLU A 581 20.09 -26.81 -3.05
N GLY A 582 20.05 -28.02 -2.48
CA GLY A 582 21.04 -28.45 -1.50
C GLY A 582 20.79 -27.98 -0.07
N ILE A 583 19.63 -27.38 0.21
CA ILE A 583 19.18 -27.11 1.59
C ILE A 583 19.18 -28.38 2.43
N GLU A 584 19.43 -28.24 3.73
CA GLU A 584 19.52 -29.36 4.66
C GLU A 584 18.22 -30.20 4.67
N PRO A 585 18.29 -31.54 4.64
CA PRO A 585 17.09 -32.39 4.56
C PRO A 585 16.08 -32.23 5.72
N ASP A 586 16.50 -31.68 6.86
CA ASP A 586 15.65 -31.46 8.03
C ASP A 586 15.06 -30.04 8.12
N PHE A 587 15.23 -29.20 7.09
CA PHE A 587 14.75 -27.80 7.09
C PHE A 587 13.25 -27.68 7.40
N TRP A 588 12.42 -28.64 6.96
CA TRP A 588 10.99 -28.71 7.25
C TRP A 588 10.63 -28.80 8.74
N THR A 589 11.61 -29.02 9.60
CA THR A 589 11.44 -29.09 11.05
C THR A 589 12.33 -28.12 11.81
N ASP A 590 13.20 -27.39 11.10
CA ASP A 590 14.08 -26.40 11.71
C ASP A 590 13.40 -25.03 11.68
N PRO A 591 13.07 -24.44 12.84
CA PRO A 591 12.50 -23.11 12.91
C PRO A 591 13.33 -22.03 12.17
N ALA A 592 14.61 -22.25 11.90
CA ALA A 592 15.40 -21.32 11.08
C ALA A 592 14.85 -21.09 9.66
N TYR A 593 14.10 -22.06 9.10
CA TYR A 593 13.66 -22.04 7.70
C TYR A 593 12.14 -22.09 7.51
N ILE A 594 11.36 -22.26 8.58
CA ILE A 594 9.89 -22.38 8.55
C ILE A 594 9.21 -21.28 9.37
N ASN A 595 9.92 -20.19 9.65
CA ASN A 595 9.46 -19.08 10.49
C ASN A 595 9.19 -17.78 9.72
N ASP A 596 9.44 -17.72 8.42
CA ASP A 596 9.23 -16.51 7.61
C ASP A 596 8.30 -16.76 6.42
N HIS A 597 8.38 -16.00 5.32
CA HIS A 597 7.46 -16.14 4.18
C HIS A 597 7.39 -17.58 3.60
N PRO A 598 6.21 -18.21 3.48
CA PRO A 598 6.06 -19.57 2.95
C PRO A 598 6.14 -19.60 1.40
N SER A 599 7.26 -19.17 0.83
CA SER A 599 7.46 -18.90 -0.60
C SER A 599 7.12 -20.07 -1.54
N LEU A 600 7.23 -21.31 -1.06
CA LEU A 600 6.92 -22.52 -1.83
C LEU A 600 5.46 -22.59 -2.29
N VAL A 601 4.52 -22.01 -1.54
CA VAL A 601 3.10 -21.96 -1.99
C VAL A 601 2.91 -20.96 -3.14
N GLY A 602 3.84 -20.02 -3.29
CA GLY A 602 3.90 -19.06 -4.38
C GLY A 602 4.14 -19.70 -5.75
N LEU A 603 4.74 -20.90 -5.81
CA LEU A 603 4.99 -21.66 -7.05
C LEU A 603 3.70 -21.98 -7.82
N HIS A 604 2.60 -22.21 -7.08
CA HIS A 604 1.27 -22.43 -7.64
C HIS A 604 0.21 -21.73 -6.78
N GLY A 605 0.30 -20.41 -6.76
CA GLY A 605 -0.61 -19.54 -6.01
C GLY A 605 -0.44 -18.12 -6.49
N TRP A 606 0.69 -17.53 -6.11
CA TRP A 606 1.14 -16.24 -6.63
C TRP A 606 1.45 -16.34 -8.13
N LEU A 607 2.35 -17.25 -8.52
CA LEU A 607 2.69 -17.45 -9.92
C LEU A 607 1.71 -18.42 -10.60
N PRO A 608 1.42 -18.22 -11.90
CA PRO A 608 0.80 -19.27 -12.70
C PRO A 608 1.74 -20.47 -12.88
N PRO A 609 1.23 -21.64 -13.31
CA PRO A 609 2.09 -22.78 -13.64
C PRO A 609 3.22 -22.40 -14.60
N THR A 610 4.45 -22.68 -14.20
CA THR A 610 5.65 -22.45 -15.01
C THR A 610 6.19 -23.77 -15.56
N GLU A 611 6.97 -23.69 -16.64
CA GLU A 611 7.62 -24.88 -17.19
C GLU A 611 8.55 -25.54 -16.14
N GLY A 612 8.39 -26.86 -15.95
CA GLY A 612 9.11 -27.63 -14.94
C GLY A 612 8.39 -27.76 -13.60
N LEU A 613 7.26 -27.06 -13.39
CA LEU A 613 6.40 -27.24 -12.22
C LEU A 613 5.50 -28.48 -12.39
N ASP A 614 5.55 -29.39 -11.43
CA ASP A 614 4.64 -30.52 -11.28
C ASP A 614 3.53 -30.13 -10.29
N LEU A 615 2.29 -30.08 -10.77
CA LEU A 615 1.14 -29.66 -9.96
C LEU A 615 0.83 -30.64 -8.82
N GLY A 616 1.18 -31.91 -8.96
CA GLY A 616 1.04 -32.91 -7.89
C GLY A 616 2.03 -32.65 -6.76
N ILE A 617 3.29 -32.41 -7.09
CA ILE A 617 4.32 -32.03 -6.11
C ILE A 617 3.98 -30.68 -5.47
N ALA A 618 3.54 -29.69 -6.26
CA ALA A 618 3.14 -28.37 -5.75
C ALA A 618 2.02 -28.48 -4.72
N LYS A 619 0.99 -29.29 -5.01
CA LYS A 619 -0.11 -29.55 -4.06
C LYS A 619 0.38 -30.18 -2.77
N VAL A 620 1.19 -31.23 -2.85
CA VAL A 620 1.74 -31.89 -1.65
C VAL A 620 2.66 -30.95 -0.87
N THR A 621 3.42 -30.10 -1.55
CA THR A 621 4.27 -29.08 -0.92
C THR A 621 3.44 -28.05 -0.15
N MET A 622 2.34 -27.59 -0.74
CA MET A 622 1.38 -26.69 -0.09
C MET A 622 0.78 -27.33 1.17
N GLU A 623 0.35 -28.60 1.10
CA GLU A 623 -0.15 -29.34 2.26
C GLU A 623 0.91 -29.49 3.37
N GLU A 624 2.18 -29.68 2.99
CA GLU A 624 3.31 -29.77 3.93
C GLU A 624 3.58 -28.43 4.63
N VAL A 625 3.52 -27.31 3.89
CA VAL A 625 3.58 -25.94 4.46
C VAL A 625 2.46 -25.77 5.48
N TRP A 626 1.22 -26.12 5.14
CA TRP A 626 0.08 -26.00 6.07
C TRP A 626 0.26 -26.78 7.37
N ALA A 627 0.94 -27.92 7.31
CA ALA A 627 1.15 -28.78 8.46
C ALA A 627 2.30 -28.33 9.37
N ARG A 628 3.34 -27.70 8.81
CA ARG A 628 4.61 -27.48 9.51
C ARG A 628 5.00 -26.04 9.70
N TRP A 629 4.55 -25.14 8.83
CA TRP A 629 5.00 -23.75 8.86
C TRP A 629 4.53 -23.02 10.11
N ASN A 630 5.37 -22.17 10.67
CA ASN A 630 5.00 -21.39 11.84
C ASN A 630 4.26 -20.10 11.46
N PHE A 631 2.95 -20.20 11.29
CA PHE A 631 2.10 -19.07 10.90
C PHE A 631 2.06 -17.92 11.92
N SER A 632 2.50 -18.10 13.17
CA SER A 632 2.56 -17.00 14.15
C SER A 632 3.60 -15.94 13.82
N ASN A 633 4.57 -16.27 12.97
CA ASN A 633 5.63 -15.37 12.53
C ASN A 633 5.47 -14.91 11.07
N CYS A 634 4.38 -15.31 10.39
CA CYS A 634 4.05 -14.85 9.04
C CYS A 634 3.70 -13.36 9.02
N TRP A 635 3.92 -12.76 7.85
CA TRP A 635 3.58 -11.40 7.51
C TRP A 635 2.16 -11.31 6.93
N GLY A 636 1.58 -10.11 6.89
CA GLY A 636 0.19 -9.92 6.47
C GLY A 636 -0.12 -10.47 5.07
N TRP A 637 0.79 -10.31 4.10
CA TRP A 637 0.59 -10.73 2.71
C TRP A 637 0.74 -12.25 2.49
N ASP A 638 1.33 -12.97 3.44
CA ASP A 638 1.49 -14.44 3.37
C ASP A 638 0.12 -15.14 3.33
N PHE A 639 -0.87 -14.63 4.07
CA PHE A 639 -2.20 -15.23 4.16
C PHE A 639 -2.97 -15.18 2.84
N PRO A 640 -3.05 -14.04 2.13
CA PRO A 640 -3.54 -14.02 0.75
C PRO A 640 -2.76 -14.91 -0.21
N MET A 641 -1.43 -15.03 -0.08
CA MET A 641 -0.63 -15.96 -0.90
C MET A 641 -1.03 -17.43 -0.67
N LEU A 642 -1.22 -17.82 0.60
CA LEU A 642 -1.74 -19.14 0.98
C LEU A 642 -3.16 -19.36 0.42
N ALA A 643 -4.02 -18.34 0.46
CA ALA A 643 -5.37 -18.39 -0.08
C ALA A 643 -5.39 -18.59 -1.60
N MET A 644 -4.54 -17.86 -2.34
CA MET A 644 -4.40 -18.02 -3.79
C MET A 644 -3.90 -19.43 -4.15
N SER A 645 -2.96 -19.98 -3.37
CA SER A 645 -2.50 -21.35 -3.57
C SER A 645 -3.59 -22.39 -3.33
N ALA A 646 -4.37 -22.25 -2.25
CA ALA A 646 -5.52 -23.10 -1.97
C ALA A 646 -6.57 -23.03 -3.11
N ALA A 647 -6.88 -21.81 -3.58
CA ALA A 647 -7.83 -21.59 -4.67
C ALA A 647 -7.39 -22.25 -5.99
N ARG A 648 -6.11 -22.08 -6.40
CA ARG A 648 -5.59 -22.75 -7.61
C ARG A 648 -5.59 -24.28 -7.49
N ASN A 649 -5.41 -24.80 -6.28
CA ASN A 649 -5.51 -26.24 -5.98
C ASN A 649 -6.95 -26.74 -5.75
N ASN A 650 -7.96 -25.90 -6.06
CA ASN A 650 -9.39 -26.20 -5.94
C ASN A 650 -9.85 -26.49 -4.50
N ASP A 651 -9.12 -26.00 -3.49
CA ASP A 651 -9.50 -26.02 -2.07
C ASP A 651 -10.06 -24.65 -1.65
N THR A 652 -11.22 -24.33 -2.21
CA THR A 652 -11.89 -23.03 -2.03
C THR A 652 -12.30 -22.74 -0.58
N GLU A 653 -12.61 -23.76 0.22
CA GLU A 653 -12.90 -23.59 1.65
C GLU A 653 -11.64 -23.16 2.41
N LYS A 654 -10.52 -23.81 2.14
CA LYS A 654 -9.24 -23.45 2.74
C LYS A 654 -8.77 -22.05 2.34
N ALA A 655 -9.07 -21.64 1.11
CA ALA A 655 -8.80 -20.27 0.66
C ALA A 655 -9.51 -19.22 1.52
N ILE A 656 -10.80 -19.43 1.83
CA ILE A 656 -11.56 -18.55 2.74
C ILE A 656 -11.01 -18.60 4.17
N GLU A 657 -10.62 -19.78 4.67
CA GLU A 657 -10.00 -19.90 5.99
C GLU A 657 -8.72 -19.07 6.11
N TRP A 658 -7.90 -19.00 5.05
CA TRP A 658 -6.68 -18.18 5.06
C TRP A 658 -6.98 -16.68 5.04
N LEU A 659 -7.94 -16.22 4.22
CA LEU A 659 -8.34 -14.81 4.18
C LEU A 659 -8.99 -14.32 5.48
N LEU A 660 -9.50 -15.24 6.31
CA LEU A 660 -10.12 -14.97 7.61
C LEU A 660 -9.34 -15.56 8.77
N HIS A 661 -8.08 -15.92 8.54
CA HIS A 661 -7.26 -16.58 9.54
C HIS A 661 -7.14 -15.70 10.80
N PRO A 662 -7.19 -16.26 12.03
CA PRO A 662 -7.13 -15.46 13.26
C PRO A 662 -5.86 -14.62 13.44
N LEU A 663 -4.78 -14.95 12.73
CA LEU A 663 -3.53 -14.20 12.71
C LEU A 663 -3.46 -13.15 11.59
N PHE A 664 -4.36 -13.21 10.61
CA PHE A 664 -4.52 -12.19 9.59
C PHE A 664 -5.58 -11.19 10.04
N GLN A 665 -5.15 -10.24 10.87
CA GLN A 665 -6.03 -9.35 11.62
C GLN A 665 -6.15 -7.97 11.00
N PHE A 666 -7.34 -7.40 11.12
CA PHE A 666 -7.67 -6.03 10.73
C PHE A 666 -8.41 -5.37 11.89
N ASP A 667 -8.07 -4.12 12.21
CA ASP A 667 -8.70 -3.41 13.32
C ASP A 667 -10.13 -2.93 12.99
N ASP A 668 -10.67 -2.10 13.88
CA ASP A 668 -12.02 -1.55 13.82
C ASP A 668 -12.25 -0.64 12.60
N VAL A 669 -11.20 0.06 12.12
CA VAL A 669 -11.26 0.91 10.92
C VAL A 669 -10.68 0.20 9.68
N GLY A 670 -10.23 -1.04 9.82
CA GLY A 670 -9.73 -1.90 8.76
C GLY A 670 -8.23 -1.79 8.50
N MET A 671 -7.45 -1.22 9.42
CA MET A 671 -5.99 -1.23 9.32
C MET A 671 -5.47 -2.67 9.46
N PRO A 672 -4.65 -3.16 8.51
CA PRO A 672 -4.02 -4.47 8.63
C PRO A 672 -2.98 -4.44 9.77
N ILE A 673 -3.11 -5.36 10.73
CA ILE A 673 -2.25 -5.44 11.90
C ILE A 673 -0.87 -6.00 11.51
N GLY A 674 0.21 -5.33 11.93
CA GLY A 674 1.60 -5.71 11.61
C GLY A 674 2.13 -6.95 12.34
N GLY A 675 1.31 -7.54 13.21
CA GLY A 675 1.64 -8.76 13.96
C GLY A 675 2.83 -8.56 14.91
N VAL A 676 3.75 -9.53 14.91
CA VAL A 676 4.96 -9.53 15.75
C VAL A 676 6.19 -8.98 15.02
N ARG A 677 6.09 -8.70 13.72
CA ARG A 677 7.22 -8.37 12.84
C ARG A 677 7.40 -6.87 12.67
N VAL A 678 6.30 -6.14 12.50
CA VAL A 678 6.31 -4.70 12.20
C VAL A 678 5.22 -3.96 12.95
N PRO A 679 5.36 -2.63 13.15
CA PRO A 679 4.29 -1.81 13.68
C PRO A 679 3.02 -1.86 12.84
N THR A 680 1.89 -1.49 13.45
CA THR A 680 0.62 -1.35 12.73
C THR A 680 0.49 0.07 12.17
N PRO A 681 0.00 0.25 10.92
CA PRO A 681 -0.46 -0.79 9.98
C PRO A 681 0.65 -1.38 9.09
N TYR A 682 0.35 -2.52 8.46
CA TYR A 682 1.16 -3.15 7.42
C TYR A 682 0.34 -3.38 6.13
N PHE A 683 0.34 -2.40 5.23
CA PHE A 683 -0.52 -2.35 4.04
C PHE A 683 -0.31 -3.43 2.97
N PRO A 684 0.85 -4.11 2.85
CA PRO A 684 0.94 -5.29 1.98
C PRO A 684 -0.16 -6.32 2.28
N GLY A 685 -0.59 -6.46 3.53
CA GLY A 685 -1.74 -7.31 3.88
C GLY A 685 -3.06 -6.89 3.22
N SER A 686 -3.35 -5.59 3.14
CA SER A 686 -4.56 -5.09 2.47
C SER A 686 -4.48 -5.25 0.95
N GLY A 687 -3.36 -4.85 0.34
CA GLY A 687 -3.19 -4.96 -1.11
C GLY A 687 -3.19 -6.42 -1.59
N ALA A 688 -2.55 -7.32 -0.84
CA ALA A 688 -2.57 -8.76 -1.11
C ALA A 688 -3.97 -9.36 -0.94
N LEU A 689 -4.75 -8.96 0.07
CA LEU A 689 -6.16 -9.36 0.22
C LEU A 689 -6.98 -8.95 -1.00
N LEU A 690 -6.83 -7.71 -1.46
CA LEU A 690 -7.53 -7.20 -2.63
C LEU A 690 -7.13 -7.94 -3.90
N TYR A 691 -5.85 -8.26 -4.07
CA TYR A 691 -5.39 -9.06 -5.20
C TYR A 691 -5.99 -10.48 -5.16
N ALA A 692 -5.89 -11.18 -4.02
CA ALA A 692 -6.37 -12.55 -3.87
C ALA A 692 -7.90 -12.65 -4.04
N THR A 693 -8.67 -11.72 -3.47
CA THR A 693 -10.13 -11.71 -3.60
C THR A 693 -10.58 -11.42 -5.02
N ALA A 694 -9.91 -10.51 -5.74
CA ALA A 694 -10.18 -10.28 -7.16
C ALA A 694 -9.83 -11.53 -8.00
N MET A 695 -8.67 -12.14 -7.77
CA MET A 695 -8.27 -13.39 -8.43
C MET A 695 -9.27 -14.52 -8.16
N MET A 696 -9.71 -14.70 -6.92
CA MET A 696 -10.69 -15.74 -6.56
C MET A 696 -12.07 -15.46 -7.16
N ALA A 697 -12.48 -14.19 -7.25
CA ALA A 697 -13.81 -13.80 -7.72
C ALA A 697 -13.91 -13.79 -9.25
N GLN A 698 -12.93 -13.21 -9.94
CA GLN A 698 -12.91 -13.06 -11.41
C GLN A 698 -12.14 -14.19 -12.12
N GLY A 699 -11.24 -14.87 -11.41
CA GLY A 699 -10.40 -15.94 -11.93
C GLY A 699 -9.00 -15.49 -12.37
N TRP A 700 -8.24 -16.47 -12.87
CA TRP A 700 -6.88 -16.35 -13.39
C TRP A 700 -6.76 -17.02 -14.78
N ASP A 701 -5.62 -16.88 -15.46
CA ASP A 701 -5.41 -17.54 -16.75
C ASP A 701 -5.52 -19.07 -16.60
N GLY A 702 -6.32 -19.69 -17.46
CA GLY A 702 -6.60 -21.13 -17.43
C GLY A 702 -7.66 -21.57 -16.41
N SER A 703 -8.26 -20.66 -15.63
CA SER A 703 -9.49 -20.97 -14.87
C SER A 703 -10.68 -21.22 -15.81
N ASP A 704 -11.60 -22.12 -15.44
CA ASP A 704 -12.66 -22.63 -16.33
C ASP A 704 -13.61 -21.52 -16.80
N GLU A 705 -13.54 -21.21 -18.10
CA GLU A 705 -14.39 -20.24 -18.78
C GLU A 705 -15.88 -20.50 -18.58
N LYS A 706 -16.30 -21.77 -18.54
CA LYS A 706 -17.71 -22.15 -18.36
C LYS A 706 -18.20 -21.91 -16.93
N GLU A 707 -17.29 -21.92 -15.96
CA GLU A 707 -17.63 -21.54 -14.59
C GLU A 707 -17.85 -20.03 -14.51
N ARG A 708 -17.01 -19.24 -15.17
CA ARG A 708 -17.12 -17.77 -15.23
C ARG A 708 -18.34 -17.29 -16.01
N GLU A 709 -18.62 -17.86 -17.19
CA GLU A 709 -19.80 -17.54 -18.01
C GLU A 709 -21.12 -17.86 -17.30
N GLY A 710 -21.10 -18.79 -16.34
CA GLY A 710 -22.23 -19.11 -15.47
C GLY A 710 -22.38 -18.21 -14.23
N GLY A 711 -21.57 -17.15 -14.11
CA GLY A 711 -21.57 -16.23 -12.97
C GLY A 711 -20.93 -16.82 -11.71
N LYS A 712 -20.02 -17.81 -11.83
CA LYS A 712 -19.38 -18.46 -10.68
C LYS A 712 -17.96 -17.93 -10.47
N ALA A 713 -17.69 -17.50 -9.25
CA ALA A 713 -16.36 -17.13 -8.77
C ALA A 713 -15.50 -18.39 -8.52
N PRO A 714 -14.48 -18.67 -9.33
CA PRO A 714 -13.78 -19.97 -9.33
C PRO A 714 -13.00 -20.25 -8.03
N GLY A 715 -12.58 -19.21 -7.32
CA GLY A 715 -11.85 -19.34 -6.05
C GLY A 715 -12.74 -19.39 -4.80
N PHE A 716 -14.07 -19.30 -4.94
CA PHE A 716 -15.00 -19.30 -3.80
C PHE A 716 -15.75 -20.64 -3.67
N PRO A 717 -16.12 -21.06 -2.44
CA PRO A 717 -16.89 -22.28 -2.26
C PRO A 717 -18.25 -22.22 -2.94
N ARG A 718 -18.68 -23.33 -3.52
CA ARG A 718 -19.97 -23.41 -4.23
C ARG A 718 -21.19 -23.42 -3.33
N THR A 719 -21.01 -23.75 -2.05
CA THR A 719 -22.10 -23.87 -1.08
C THR A 719 -22.01 -22.71 -0.11
N GLY A 720 -23.10 -21.99 0.08
CA GLY A 720 -23.18 -20.88 1.04
C GLY A 720 -22.71 -19.53 0.52
N TRP A 721 -22.01 -19.47 -0.62
CA TRP A 721 -21.54 -18.23 -1.23
C TRP A 721 -22.28 -17.93 -2.53
N ASN A 722 -22.77 -16.70 -2.65
CA ASN A 722 -23.31 -16.11 -3.87
C ASN A 722 -22.51 -14.86 -4.21
N VAL A 723 -21.44 -15.04 -4.99
CA VAL A 723 -20.50 -13.96 -5.30
C VAL A 723 -20.94 -13.26 -6.58
N SER A 724 -21.16 -11.95 -6.49
CA SER A 724 -21.41 -11.09 -7.66
C SER A 724 -20.22 -10.16 -7.87
N VAL A 725 -19.83 -9.98 -9.13
CA VAL A 725 -18.69 -9.14 -9.52
C VAL A 725 -19.08 -8.20 -10.64
N GLU A 726 -18.50 -6.99 -10.62
CA GLU A 726 -18.59 -6.02 -11.70
C GLU A 726 -17.22 -5.41 -11.95
N GLY A 727 -16.82 -5.20 -13.21
CA GLY A 727 -15.63 -4.41 -13.56
C GLY A 727 -14.28 -4.94 -13.07
N LEU A 728 -14.17 -6.21 -12.69
CA LEU A 728 -12.88 -6.85 -12.34
C LEU A 728 -12.15 -7.38 -13.57
N SER A 729 -10.82 -7.37 -13.51
CA SER A 729 -9.93 -8.01 -14.47
C SER A 729 -9.37 -9.32 -13.91
N MET A 730 -9.07 -10.27 -14.80
CA MET A 730 -8.51 -11.57 -14.41
C MET A 730 -7.04 -11.45 -14.02
N ALA A 731 -6.61 -12.25 -13.06
CA ALA A 731 -5.21 -12.42 -12.72
C ALA A 731 -4.46 -13.25 -13.77
N LEU A 732 -3.13 -13.15 -13.76
CA LEU A 732 -2.23 -14.00 -14.56
C LEU A 732 -2.27 -15.48 -14.14
#